data_AF-A0AAE4R9Y2-F1
#
_entry.id   AF-A0AAE4R9Y2-F1
#
_cell.length_a   1.000
_cell.length_b   1.000
_cell.length_c   1.000
_cell.angle_alpha   90.00
_cell.angle_beta   90.00
_cell.angle_gamma   90.00
#
_symmetry.space_group_name_H-M   'P 1'
#
loop_
_entity.id
_entity.type
_entity.pdbx_description
1 polymer ?
#
loop_
_entity_poly.entity_id
_entity_poly.type
_entity_poly.pdbx_seq_one_letter_code
_entity_poly.pdbx_strand_id
1 'polypeptide(L)'
;MGGVDAAGGFAFQHAQAVLGVLGMAADPRLGQARVEADNDVVDLEILDSSGLLVRALQFKRRDQRYTWAQTDLMEELERWSKLGPEHPEAEYRFVTDGRLGPTGRKVLIALDELRNGDERRLTAIASGLELSVDLNACRRAFIDANAEGFDTLLDEAVRLATNLLPAVTGEAEAEERSMYVVLELLRLVVGRSGLSEVDRRVVTSADVWSILNENREYVRTNTWNIKARSDYIRAVAEIKVPSIELRCKTDHHTRLPLAHFLGGKSVVLLHGSSGTGKTTAILGAQVASVAENRAIIRVDAKAYVAGRIGSLIAKGINSPQFVGAYSATGLEALKDPYVTVVVDNLSEIPVKLRRRLAEDLRELLMSDLRASLALVGRDLVALRSVLPRDQETSLLTLESLTRDSRRAIVREIIDEPECNILAAQAEHAIGDAADNPQLFLVACRLVAQGFDFQNPASMYSAYIRRIAEDQGYEQVSVYEIGLGVIFACLAAEGRRYADSFEWAQLAKKSADILSEAGQDVDGRDIVDFGLDSGLVRRSGGDITEAIHDSFADYLAAIAYARKCAEFPRVIASDDHLRLLFYSEISGVDLTLAHAVAAYRPFSVPVVSLREGRKPTESWYTESVELVSRLLPEGVNIPRLAMWEFGDKLMVTVDGSIEGWRGEVSLDSVDLDEGVTFEAEHGPLTIASRVWRRYLLSILKSPVRNRFASLGAIASDPEGFLEWYSIELDNAKRRLLDKILPADGRISYVDSFQLGSIQFNLEKSVESIPPLERGVRYRFVADSMAPRVVCCNGEGLADGWTGQASIESFSRGTPQSDAAEDLLKEINELVGIKWL
;
A
#
# COMPACT_ATOMS: atom_id res chain seq x y z
N MET A 1 32.25 -22.90 15.63
CA MET A 1 30.96 -22.18 15.59
C MET A 1 30.34 -22.45 14.23
N GLY A 2 29.38 -23.37 14.14
CA GLY A 2 28.62 -23.65 12.91
C GLY A 2 27.15 -23.35 13.17
N GLY A 3 26.54 -22.55 12.31
CA GLY A 3 25.16 -22.06 12.47
C GLY A 3 24.77 -21.13 11.32
N VAL A 4 23.50 -20.72 11.30
CA VAL A 4 22.90 -19.86 10.25
C VAL A 4 23.64 -18.54 10.11
N ASP A 5 24.10 -17.95 11.22
CA ASP A 5 24.82 -16.67 11.22
C ASP A 5 26.20 -16.76 10.55
N ALA A 6 26.91 -17.87 10.73
CA ALA A 6 28.19 -18.11 10.07
C ALA A 6 28.01 -18.28 8.56
N ALA A 7 27.01 -19.06 8.14
CA ALA A 7 26.69 -19.25 6.73
C ALA A 7 26.30 -17.92 6.05
N GLY A 8 25.50 -17.09 6.73
CA GLY A 8 25.13 -15.78 6.22
C GLY A 8 26.28 -14.77 6.23
N GLY A 9 27.22 -14.89 7.17
CA GLY A 9 28.48 -14.13 7.16
C GLY A 9 29.29 -14.44 5.90
N PHE A 10 29.56 -15.72 5.63
CA PHE A 10 30.28 -16.13 4.41
C PHE A 10 29.57 -15.69 3.13
N ALA A 11 28.23 -15.77 3.07
CA ALA A 11 27.48 -15.31 1.91
C ALA A 11 27.68 -13.80 1.64
N PHE A 12 27.60 -12.97 2.68
CA PHE A 12 27.85 -11.53 2.60
C PHE A 12 29.29 -11.22 2.15
N GLN A 13 30.28 -11.90 2.72
CA GLN A 13 31.70 -11.75 2.35
C GLN A 13 31.93 -12.08 0.86
N HIS A 14 31.39 -13.19 0.37
CA HIS A 14 31.54 -13.59 -1.02
C HIS A 14 30.84 -12.62 -1.99
N ALA A 15 29.65 -12.10 -1.65
CA ALA A 15 28.95 -11.12 -2.48
C ALA A 15 29.76 -9.81 -2.60
N GLN A 16 30.29 -9.31 -1.48
CA GLN A 16 31.19 -8.15 -1.47
C GLN A 16 32.47 -8.40 -2.28
N ALA A 17 33.03 -9.61 -2.18
CA ALA A 17 34.20 -9.98 -2.96
C ALA A 17 33.92 -9.98 -4.47
N VAL A 18 32.73 -10.43 -4.91
CA VAL A 18 32.33 -10.33 -6.32
C VAL A 18 32.27 -8.88 -6.79
N LEU A 19 31.73 -7.95 -5.98
CA LEU A 19 31.73 -6.51 -6.31
C LEU A 19 33.14 -5.95 -6.42
N GLY A 20 34.03 -6.29 -5.48
CA GLY A 20 35.44 -5.88 -5.52
C GLY A 20 36.15 -6.40 -6.77
N VAL A 21 35.89 -7.66 -7.14
CA VAL A 21 36.45 -8.31 -8.33
C VAL A 21 35.91 -7.68 -9.63
N LEU A 22 34.61 -7.41 -9.73
CA LEU A 22 34.01 -6.67 -10.86
C LEU A 22 34.60 -5.26 -10.98
N GLY A 23 34.87 -4.60 -9.86
CA GLY A 23 35.53 -3.30 -9.82
C GLY A 23 36.89 -3.28 -10.52
N MET A 24 37.61 -4.41 -10.58
CA MET A 24 38.87 -4.50 -11.33
C MET A 24 38.69 -4.39 -12.85
N ALA A 25 37.54 -4.82 -13.39
CA ALA A 25 37.25 -4.63 -14.81
C ALA A 25 36.88 -3.18 -15.13
N ALA A 26 36.40 -2.42 -14.14
CA ALA A 26 36.05 -1.00 -14.28
C ALA A 26 37.26 -0.06 -14.12
N ASP A 27 38.28 -0.44 -13.34
CA ASP A 27 39.49 0.37 -13.10
C ASP A 27 40.74 -0.34 -13.64
N PRO A 28 41.32 0.11 -14.77
CA PRO A 28 42.46 -0.54 -15.41
C PRO A 28 43.75 -0.49 -14.59
N ARG A 29 43.79 0.27 -13.47
CA ARG A 29 44.94 0.28 -12.55
C ARG A 29 44.98 -0.98 -11.68
N LEU A 30 43.85 -1.64 -11.48
CA LEU A 30 43.71 -2.82 -10.64
C LEU A 30 44.08 -4.09 -11.43
N GLY A 31 44.93 -4.94 -10.86
CA GLY A 31 45.48 -6.11 -11.55
C GLY A 31 44.92 -7.43 -11.05
N GLN A 32 44.73 -7.56 -9.73
CA GLN A 32 44.35 -8.82 -9.10
C GLN A 32 43.67 -8.58 -7.75
N ALA A 33 42.86 -9.54 -7.33
CA ALA A 33 42.24 -9.59 -6.02
C ALA A 33 42.57 -10.90 -5.33
N ARG A 34 42.99 -10.84 -4.07
CA ARG A 34 43.24 -12.02 -3.23
C ARG A 34 42.11 -12.14 -2.21
N VAL A 35 41.39 -13.25 -2.29
CA VAL A 35 40.26 -13.57 -1.39
C VAL A 35 40.78 -14.37 -0.20
N GLU A 36 40.36 -14.06 1.02
CA GLU A 36 40.89 -14.64 2.28
C GLU A 36 42.41 -14.46 2.37
N ALA A 37 42.86 -13.26 2.73
CA ALA A 37 44.28 -12.87 2.74
C ALA A 37 45.12 -13.70 3.73
N ASP A 38 46.45 -13.60 3.63
CA ASP A 38 47.39 -14.29 4.54
C ASP A 38 47.25 -13.83 6.00
N ASN A 39 46.83 -12.59 6.18
CA ASN A 39 46.54 -12.02 7.48
C ASN A 39 45.02 -12.11 7.75
N ASP A 40 44.61 -12.75 8.85
CA ASP A 40 43.21 -12.93 9.32
C ASP A 40 42.43 -11.61 9.57
N VAL A 41 43.00 -10.46 9.18
CA VAL A 41 42.50 -9.10 9.39
C VAL A 41 42.08 -8.42 8.07
N VAL A 42 42.15 -9.14 6.95
CA VAL A 42 41.67 -8.71 5.64
C VAL A 42 40.99 -9.89 4.92
N ASP A 43 39.71 -9.75 4.61
CA ASP A 43 38.96 -10.78 3.87
C ASP A 43 39.16 -10.65 2.34
N LEU A 44 39.47 -9.45 1.85
CA LEU A 44 39.79 -9.19 0.45
C LEU A 44 40.87 -8.13 0.28
N GLU A 45 41.93 -8.48 -0.44
CA GLU A 45 42.95 -7.54 -0.89
C GLU A 45 42.76 -7.25 -2.38
N ILE A 46 42.75 -5.98 -2.75
CA ILE A 46 42.78 -5.54 -4.14
C ILE A 46 44.16 -4.95 -4.42
N LEU A 47 44.86 -5.53 -5.39
CA LEU A 47 46.21 -5.14 -5.77
C LEU A 47 46.23 -4.53 -7.16
N ASP A 48 47.17 -3.61 -7.38
CA ASP A 48 47.41 -3.03 -8.69
C ASP A 48 48.11 -4.01 -9.65
N SER A 49 48.31 -3.59 -10.89
CA SER A 49 49.04 -4.36 -11.91
C SER A 49 50.50 -4.70 -11.56
N SER A 50 51.11 -4.01 -10.59
CA SER A 50 52.47 -4.26 -10.10
C SER A 50 52.51 -5.17 -8.87
N GLY A 51 51.34 -5.54 -8.34
CA GLY A 51 51.20 -6.37 -7.14
C GLY A 51 51.25 -5.59 -5.82
N LEU A 52 51.11 -4.26 -5.84
CA LEU A 52 51.02 -3.44 -4.64
C LEU A 52 49.58 -3.39 -4.13
N LEU A 53 49.40 -3.46 -2.81
CA LEU A 53 48.09 -3.38 -2.17
C LEU A 53 47.50 -1.97 -2.34
N VAL A 54 46.33 -1.90 -2.97
CA VAL A 54 45.57 -0.65 -3.17
C VAL A 54 44.44 -0.54 -2.15
N ARG A 55 43.72 -1.64 -1.90
CA ARG A 55 42.64 -1.69 -0.91
C ARG A 55 42.66 -2.97 -0.11
N ALA A 56 42.49 -2.86 1.19
CA ALA A 56 42.22 -3.97 2.10
C ALA A 56 40.81 -3.84 2.67
N LEU A 57 40.00 -4.88 2.53
CA LEU A 57 38.61 -4.88 2.99
C LEU A 57 38.40 -5.99 4.02
N GLN A 58 37.81 -5.61 5.15
CA GLN A 58 37.28 -6.54 6.15
C GLN A 58 35.76 -6.49 6.11
N PHE A 59 35.14 -7.64 5.91
CA PHE A 59 33.70 -7.81 5.83
C PHE A 59 33.20 -8.46 7.11
N LYS A 60 32.35 -7.76 7.86
CA LYS A 60 31.73 -8.35 9.06
C LYS A 60 30.22 -8.24 8.99
N ARG A 61 29.55 -9.33 9.35
CA ARG A 61 28.09 -9.37 9.50
C ARG A 61 27.71 -9.29 10.97
N ARG A 62 26.64 -8.55 11.27
CA ARG A 62 26.07 -8.50 12.63
C ARG A 62 24.55 -8.39 12.54
N ASP A 63 23.83 -9.25 13.29
CA ASP A 63 22.35 -9.19 13.37
C ASP A 63 21.92 -7.77 13.74
N GLN A 64 20.89 -7.25 13.07
CA GLN A 64 20.39 -5.88 13.21
C GLN A 64 20.03 -5.50 14.65
N ARG A 65 19.81 -6.46 15.55
CA ARG A 65 19.57 -6.25 16.99
C ARG A 65 20.83 -5.87 17.76
N TYR A 66 22.02 -6.11 17.21
CA TYR A 66 23.30 -5.78 17.84
C TYR A 66 24.02 -4.69 17.06
N THR A 67 24.81 -3.89 17.78
CA THR A 67 25.52 -2.76 17.18
C THR A 67 27.03 -2.92 17.32
N TRP A 68 27.79 -2.31 16.42
CA TRP A 68 29.24 -2.19 16.53
C TRP A 68 29.60 -1.11 17.55
N ALA A 69 30.35 -1.50 18.57
CA ALA A 69 30.81 -0.59 19.61
C ALA A 69 32.16 0.04 19.23
N GLN A 70 32.54 1.11 19.93
CA GLN A 70 33.83 1.76 19.72
C GLN A 70 35.02 0.81 19.84
N THR A 71 34.99 -0.14 20.78
CA THR A 71 36.10 -1.07 21.04
C THR A 71 36.30 -2.00 19.85
N ASP A 72 35.22 -2.60 19.34
CA ASP A 72 35.26 -3.51 18.19
C ASP A 72 35.93 -2.85 16.96
N LEU A 73 35.57 -1.59 16.68
CA LEU A 73 36.07 -0.86 15.52
C LEU A 73 37.51 -0.38 15.71
N MET A 74 37.86 0.07 16.92
CA MET A 74 39.21 0.54 17.23
C MET A 74 40.22 -0.61 17.25
N GLU A 75 39.82 -1.82 17.65
CA GLU A 75 40.66 -3.02 17.55
C GLU A 75 41.02 -3.34 16.08
N GLU A 76 40.07 -3.20 15.15
CA GLU A 76 40.39 -3.39 13.72
C GLU A 76 41.29 -2.28 13.17
N LEU A 77 41.07 -1.03 13.57
CA LEU A 77 41.97 0.08 13.21
C LEU A 77 43.40 -0.13 13.73
N GLU A 78 43.56 -0.68 14.93
CA GLU A 78 44.88 -1.04 15.47
C GLU A 78 45.53 -2.15 14.64
N ARG A 79 44.77 -3.15 14.19
CA ARG A 79 45.31 -4.22 13.34
C ARG A 79 45.79 -3.68 11.99
N TRP A 80 45.03 -2.80 11.34
CA TRP A 80 45.47 -2.15 10.09
C TRP A 80 46.62 -1.18 10.29
N SER A 81 46.72 -0.54 11.46
CA SER A 81 47.87 0.31 11.79
C SER A 81 49.19 -0.45 11.75
N LYS A 82 49.18 -1.77 11.96
CA LYS A 82 50.36 -2.63 11.83
C LYS A 82 50.73 -2.92 10.37
N LEU A 83 49.76 -2.86 9.45
CA LEU A 83 49.95 -3.05 8.01
C LEU A 83 50.30 -1.75 7.28
N GLY A 84 49.84 -0.61 7.80
CA GLY A 84 50.03 0.73 7.21
C GLY A 84 51.45 1.07 6.76
N PRO A 85 52.50 0.77 7.55
CA PRO A 85 53.89 1.05 7.17
C PRO A 85 54.38 0.28 5.93
N GLU A 86 53.88 -0.93 5.70
CA GLU A 86 54.25 -1.77 4.56
C GLU A 86 53.47 -1.37 3.29
N HIS A 87 52.31 -0.76 3.46
CA HIS A 87 51.41 -0.34 2.39
C HIS A 87 50.98 1.13 2.55
N PRO A 88 51.89 2.09 2.29
CA PRO A 88 51.67 3.51 2.60
C PRO A 88 50.56 4.16 1.76
N GLU A 89 50.21 3.58 0.62
CA GLU A 89 49.17 4.10 -0.28
C GLU A 89 47.85 3.31 -0.21
N ALA A 90 47.76 2.25 0.60
CA ALA A 90 46.56 1.42 0.68
C ALA A 90 45.43 2.12 1.45
N GLU A 91 44.19 1.93 0.97
CA GLU A 91 42.96 2.22 1.69
C GLU A 91 42.52 0.99 2.50
N TYR A 92 41.94 1.22 3.68
CA TYR A 92 41.40 0.16 4.53
C TYR A 92 39.91 0.36 4.73
N ARG A 93 39.09 -0.67 4.55
CA ARG A 93 37.63 -0.55 4.63
C ARG A 93 37.01 -1.60 5.52
N PHE A 94 36.23 -1.16 6.50
CA PHE A 94 35.42 -2.01 7.34
C PHE A 94 34.01 -1.96 6.78
N VAL A 95 33.56 -3.04 6.17
CA VAL A 95 32.28 -3.08 5.46
C VAL A 95 31.36 -4.02 6.21
N THR A 96 30.18 -3.53 6.58
CA THR A 96 29.24 -4.28 7.42
C THR A 96 27.78 -3.99 7.07
N ASP A 97 26.96 -5.04 7.07
CA ASP A 97 25.49 -4.95 7.05
C ASP A 97 24.90 -4.64 8.45
N GLY A 98 25.76 -4.60 9.48
CA GLY A 98 25.42 -4.31 10.86
C GLY A 98 25.44 -2.81 11.18
N ARG A 99 24.65 -2.41 12.19
CA ARG A 99 24.51 -1.00 12.60
C ARG A 99 25.67 -0.54 13.48
N LEU A 100 26.06 0.73 13.39
CA LEU A 100 26.94 1.37 14.38
C LEU A 100 26.13 1.86 15.57
N GLY A 101 26.55 1.48 16.78
CA GLY A 101 25.95 1.96 18.01
C GLY A 101 26.38 3.41 18.30
N PRO A 102 25.80 4.09 19.30
CA PRO A 102 26.18 5.47 19.64
C PRO A 102 27.69 5.66 19.88
N THR A 103 28.36 4.64 20.43
CA THR A 103 29.83 4.67 20.62
C THR A 103 30.59 4.36 19.32
N GLY A 104 30.10 3.45 18.48
CA GLY A 104 30.69 3.20 17.15
C GLY A 104 30.61 4.41 16.21
N ARG A 105 29.50 5.16 16.25
CA ARG A 105 29.33 6.42 15.49
C ARG A 105 30.39 7.47 15.87
N LYS A 106 30.86 7.49 17.12
CA LYS A 106 31.96 8.38 17.54
C LYS A 106 33.28 8.06 16.84
N VAL A 107 33.55 6.78 16.55
CA VAL A 107 34.74 6.37 15.80
C VAL A 107 34.64 6.82 14.34
N LEU A 108 33.48 6.65 13.72
CA LEU A 108 33.22 7.14 12.35
C LEU A 108 33.47 8.66 12.24
N ILE A 109 32.89 9.45 13.16
CA ILE A 109 33.09 10.90 13.22
C ILE A 109 34.56 11.24 13.43
N ALA A 110 35.26 10.53 14.33
CA ALA A 110 36.68 10.75 14.57
C ALA A 110 37.56 10.45 13.35
N LEU A 111 37.19 9.46 12.52
CA LEU A 111 37.88 9.19 11.25
C LEU A 111 37.62 10.29 10.20
N ASP A 112 36.39 10.83 10.13
CA ASP A 112 36.07 11.98 9.27
C ASP A 112 36.86 13.23 9.67
N GLU A 113 36.94 13.52 10.97
CA GLU A 113 37.73 14.62 11.51
C GLU A 113 39.23 14.43 11.23
N LEU A 114 39.75 13.21 11.42
CA LEU A 114 41.15 12.87 11.12
C LEU A 114 41.49 13.11 9.65
N ARG A 115 40.60 12.74 8.72
CA ARG A 115 40.76 13.04 7.29
C ARG A 115 40.87 14.54 7.01
N ASN A 116 40.11 15.34 7.76
CA ASN A 116 40.14 16.80 7.69
C ASN A 116 41.31 17.43 8.49
N GLY A 117 42.15 16.61 9.12
CA GLY A 117 43.36 17.04 9.83
C GLY A 117 43.21 17.25 11.33
N ASP A 118 42.06 16.96 11.94
CA ASP A 118 41.90 16.98 13.40
C ASP A 118 42.08 15.58 13.98
N GLU A 119 43.20 15.39 14.69
CA GLU A 119 43.61 14.10 15.24
C GLU A 119 43.08 13.87 16.66
N ARG A 120 42.59 14.93 17.33
CA ARG A 120 42.36 14.93 18.79
C ARG A 120 41.36 13.87 19.22
N ARG A 121 40.26 13.72 18.48
CA ARG A 121 39.15 12.85 18.85
C ARG A 121 39.53 11.38 18.74
N LEU A 122 40.23 11.00 17.66
CA LEU A 122 40.69 9.63 17.50
C LEU A 122 41.78 9.28 18.50
N THR A 123 42.75 10.18 18.75
CA THR A 123 43.79 9.97 19.76
C THR A 123 43.20 9.83 21.16
N ALA A 124 42.17 10.62 21.51
CA ALA A 124 41.49 10.52 22.80
C ALA A 124 40.77 9.17 22.97
N ILE A 125 40.09 8.69 21.91
CA ILE A 125 39.45 7.37 21.92
C ILE A 125 40.49 6.25 22.06
N ALA A 126 41.57 6.29 21.26
CA ALA A 126 42.64 5.29 21.29
C ALA A 126 43.33 5.24 22.67
N SER A 127 43.68 6.40 23.24
CA SER A 127 44.30 6.49 24.56
C SER A 127 43.38 5.97 25.67
N GLY A 128 42.07 6.25 25.58
CA GLY A 128 41.09 5.76 26.54
C GLY A 128 40.86 4.25 26.48
N LEU A 129 41.24 3.61 25.37
CA LEU A 129 41.18 2.15 25.18
C LEU A 129 42.56 1.48 25.29
N GLU A 130 43.62 2.24 25.59
CA GLU A 130 45.01 1.76 25.64
C GLU A 130 45.50 1.11 24.33
N LEU A 131 45.01 1.57 23.18
CA LEU A 131 45.36 1.06 21.85
C LEU A 131 46.40 1.96 21.15
N SER A 132 47.29 1.34 20.36
CA SER A 132 48.34 2.04 19.61
C SER A 132 47.99 2.08 18.11
N VAL A 133 47.46 3.21 17.64
CA VAL A 133 47.06 3.40 16.24
C VAL A 133 48.03 4.29 15.45
N ASP A 134 48.29 3.94 14.19
CA ASP A 134 49.00 4.79 13.23
C ASP A 134 47.99 5.73 12.56
N LEU A 135 48.07 7.01 12.91
CA LEU A 135 47.17 8.04 12.39
C LEU A 135 47.26 8.19 10.86
N ASN A 136 48.40 7.86 10.24
CA ASN A 136 48.50 7.89 8.78
C ASN A 136 47.67 6.77 8.15
N ALA A 137 47.74 5.56 8.69
CA ALA A 137 46.90 4.44 8.25
C ALA A 137 45.41 4.71 8.52
N CYS A 138 45.07 5.19 9.71
CA CYS A 138 43.68 5.53 10.07
C CYS A 138 43.09 6.65 9.21
N ARG A 139 43.90 7.60 8.72
CA ARG A 139 43.44 8.64 7.79
C ARG A 139 42.91 8.05 6.47
N ARG A 140 43.36 6.86 6.11
CA ARG A 140 42.92 6.09 4.92
C ARG A 140 41.96 4.95 5.27
N ALA A 141 41.46 4.92 6.51
CA ALA A 141 40.50 3.92 6.97
C ALA A 141 39.06 4.43 6.84
N PHE A 142 38.17 3.59 6.33
CA PHE A 142 36.76 3.86 6.13
C PHE A 142 35.91 2.81 6.82
N ILE A 143 34.74 3.23 7.31
CA ILE A 143 33.74 2.33 7.89
C ILE A 143 32.46 2.51 7.07
N ASP A 144 32.16 1.50 6.25
CA ASP A 144 30.96 1.40 5.44
C ASP A 144 29.94 0.54 6.20
N ALA A 145 29.36 1.14 7.24
CA ALA A 145 28.23 0.56 7.95
C ALA A 145 26.93 0.97 7.26
N ASN A 146 26.06 0.00 6.99
CA ASN A 146 24.91 0.03 6.06
C ASN A 146 25.24 -0.51 4.65
N ALA A 147 26.27 -1.36 4.55
CA ALA A 147 26.46 -2.14 3.34
C ALA A 147 25.22 -3.01 3.09
N GLU A 148 24.82 -3.10 1.83
CA GLU A 148 23.60 -3.77 1.43
C GLU A 148 23.58 -5.25 1.82
N GLY A 149 22.40 -5.82 2.06
CA GLY A 149 22.26 -7.25 2.36
C GLY A 149 22.64 -8.10 1.14
N PHE A 150 22.87 -9.40 1.36
CA PHE A 150 23.33 -10.34 0.33
C PHE A 150 22.58 -10.22 -1.01
N ASP A 151 21.25 -10.23 -1.00
CA ASP A 151 20.45 -10.18 -2.24
C ASP A 151 20.65 -8.86 -3.00
N THR A 152 20.72 -7.74 -2.27
CA THR A 152 20.88 -6.42 -2.88
C THR A 152 22.32 -6.22 -3.42
N LEU A 153 23.34 -6.77 -2.74
CA LEU A 153 24.70 -6.82 -3.28
C LEU A 153 24.79 -7.62 -4.58
N LEU A 154 24.02 -8.70 -4.71
CA LEU A 154 23.94 -9.45 -5.96
C LEU A 154 23.25 -8.62 -7.06
N ASP A 155 22.15 -7.94 -6.75
CA ASP A 155 21.49 -7.04 -7.71
C ASP A 155 22.45 -5.93 -8.18
N GLU A 156 23.23 -5.34 -7.27
CA GLU A 156 24.27 -4.38 -7.63
C GLU A 156 25.36 -5.00 -8.50
N ALA A 157 25.82 -6.21 -8.18
CA ALA A 157 26.80 -6.92 -8.99
C ALA A 157 26.26 -7.19 -10.41
N VAL A 158 24.98 -7.54 -10.54
CA VAL A 158 24.31 -7.74 -11.84
C VAL A 158 24.28 -6.44 -12.62
N ARG A 159 23.93 -5.33 -11.97
CA ARG A 159 23.97 -4.00 -12.60
C ARG A 159 25.37 -3.60 -13.07
N LEU A 160 26.39 -3.82 -12.24
CA LEU A 160 27.78 -3.54 -12.61
C LEU A 160 28.25 -4.43 -13.77
N ALA A 161 27.97 -5.73 -13.70
CA ALA A 161 28.27 -6.66 -14.78
C ALA A 161 27.58 -6.24 -16.08
N THR A 162 26.30 -5.83 -16.03
CA THR A 162 25.55 -5.32 -17.18
C THR A 162 26.30 -4.19 -17.90
N ASN A 163 26.84 -3.24 -17.13
CA ASN A 163 27.60 -2.10 -17.67
C ASN A 163 28.96 -2.48 -18.25
N LEU A 164 29.52 -3.61 -17.82
CA LEU A 164 30.84 -4.10 -18.24
C LEU A 164 30.76 -5.11 -19.39
N LEU A 165 29.56 -5.61 -19.73
CA LEU A 165 29.36 -6.61 -20.77
C LEU A 165 29.70 -6.06 -22.16
N PRO A 166 30.62 -6.71 -22.90
CA PRO A 166 30.90 -6.35 -24.28
C PRO A 166 29.85 -6.94 -25.23
N ALA A 167 29.51 -6.16 -26.26
CA ALA A 167 28.75 -6.59 -27.44
C ALA A 167 27.40 -7.27 -27.13
N VAL A 168 26.59 -6.65 -26.27
CA VAL A 168 25.18 -7.03 -26.04
C VAL A 168 24.27 -6.49 -27.15
N THR A 169 23.40 -7.33 -27.69
CA THR A 169 22.48 -7.01 -28.79
C THR A 169 21.14 -6.41 -28.32
N GLY A 170 20.86 -6.46 -27.01
CA GLY A 170 19.68 -5.86 -26.39
C GLY A 170 19.65 -6.03 -24.87
N GLU A 171 18.66 -5.39 -24.24
CA GLU A 171 18.56 -5.33 -22.77
C GLU A 171 18.30 -6.70 -22.12
N ALA A 172 17.49 -7.56 -22.75
CA ALA A 172 17.22 -8.91 -22.25
C ALA A 172 18.49 -9.79 -22.24
N GLU A 173 19.33 -9.66 -23.27
CA GLU A 173 20.62 -10.35 -23.33
C GLU A 173 21.56 -9.81 -22.23
N ALA A 174 21.54 -8.50 -22.00
CA ALA A 174 22.37 -7.86 -20.99
C ALA A 174 21.98 -8.28 -19.56
N GLU A 175 20.70 -8.38 -19.25
CA GLU A 175 20.18 -8.89 -17.96
C GLU A 175 20.57 -10.36 -17.73
N GLU A 176 20.38 -11.22 -18.73
CA GLU A 176 20.69 -12.65 -18.60
C GLU A 176 22.20 -12.91 -18.49
N ARG A 177 23.00 -12.29 -19.36
CA ARG A 177 24.46 -12.44 -19.35
C ARG A 177 25.08 -11.87 -18.07
N SER A 178 24.54 -10.77 -17.53
CA SER A 178 25.08 -10.17 -16.32
C SER A 178 24.81 -11.04 -15.09
N MET A 179 23.62 -11.63 -15.00
CA MET A 179 23.30 -12.65 -13.98
C MET A 179 24.27 -13.83 -14.04
N TYR A 180 24.57 -14.33 -15.25
CA TYR A 180 25.52 -15.41 -15.45
C TYR A 180 26.95 -15.04 -15.01
N VAL A 181 27.42 -13.85 -15.42
CA VAL A 181 28.73 -13.33 -15.02
C VAL A 181 28.85 -13.30 -13.50
N VAL A 182 27.84 -12.79 -12.80
CA VAL A 182 27.83 -12.72 -11.33
C VAL A 182 27.89 -14.12 -10.71
N LEU A 183 27.12 -15.08 -11.23
CA LEU A 183 27.13 -16.46 -10.73
C LEU A 183 28.48 -17.16 -10.93
N GLU A 184 29.12 -16.99 -12.09
CA GLU A 184 30.45 -17.57 -12.34
C GLU A 184 31.53 -16.88 -11.52
N LEU A 185 31.45 -15.56 -11.33
CA LEU A 185 32.36 -14.85 -10.45
C LEU A 185 32.18 -15.28 -9.00
N LEU A 186 30.94 -15.49 -8.54
CA LEU A 186 30.67 -16.02 -7.21
C LEU A 186 31.28 -17.41 -7.04
N ARG A 187 31.09 -18.28 -8.05
CA ARG A 187 31.69 -19.63 -8.06
C ARG A 187 33.22 -19.57 -8.05
N LEU A 188 33.82 -18.65 -8.81
CA LEU A 188 35.26 -18.44 -8.85
C LEU A 188 35.77 -17.96 -7.49
N VAL A 189 35.16 -16.93 -6.91
CA VAL A 189 35.51 -16.37 -5.59
C VAL A 189 35.43 -17.44 -4.51
N VAL A 190 34.30 -18.16 -4.42
CA VAL A 190 34.11 -19.25 -3.44
C VAL A 190 35.11 -20.40 -3.67
N GLY A 191 35.39 -20.71 -4.94
CA GLY A 191 36.38 -21.73 -5.30
C GLY A 191 37.80 -21.34 -4.89
N ARG A 192 38.14 -20.05 -4.94
CA ARG A 192 39.45 -19.50 -4.55
C ARG A 192 39.59 -19.38 -3.05
N SER A 193 38.56 -18.91 -2.33
CA SER A 193 38.59 -18.77 -0.87
C SER A 193 38.80 -20.10 -0.15
N GLY A 194 38.29 -21.21 -0.71
CA GLY A 194 38.45 -22.56 -0.14
C GLY A 194 39.83 -23.21 -0.30
N LEU A 195 40.80 -22.57 -0.96
CA LEU A 195 42.13 -23.17 -1.21
C LEU A 195 43.07 -22.98 -0.01
N SER A 196 43.91 -23.98 0.28
CA SER A 196 44.84 -23.94 1.42
C SER A 196 46.09 -23.06 1.17
N GLU A 197 46.46 -22.86 -0.09
CA GLU A 197 47.64 -22.06 -0.49
C GLU A 197 47.23 -20.64 -0.85
N VAL A 198 47.78 -19.64 -0.16
CA VAL A 198 47.45 -18.21 -0.29
C VAL A 198 47.63 -17.71 -1.73
N ASP A 199 48.73 -18.09 -2.39
CA ASP A 199 49.03 -17.68 -3.78
C ASP A 199 47.99 -18.21 -4.79
N ARG A 200 47.21 -19.22 -4.42
CA ARG A 200 46.16 -19.78 -5.29
C ARG A 200 44.79 -19.15 -5.07
N ARG A 201 44.63 -18.32 -4.03
CA ARG A 201 43.38 -17.58 -3.74
C ARG A 201 43.21 -16.28 -4.53
N VAL A 202 43.99 -16.13 -5.59
CA VAL A 202 44.01 -14.93 -6.44
C VAL A 202 43.04 -15.06 -7.60
N VAL A 203 42.27 -13.99 -7.84
CA VAL A 203 41.47 -13.74 -9.04
C VAL A 203 42.13 -12.61 -9.81
N THR A 204 42.48 -12.84 -11.06
CA THR A 204 43.15 -11.83 -11.90
C THR A 204 42.15 -11.04 -12.73
N SER A 205 42.50 -9.83 -13.16
CA SER A 205 41.67 -9.07 -14.11
C SER A 205 41.42 -9.84 -15.41
N ALA A 206 42.38 -10.67 -15.85
CA ALA A 206 42.23 -11.55 -17.00
C ALA A 206 41.14 -12.62 -16.79
N ASP A 207 41.01 -13.18 -15.59
CA ASP A 207 39.93 -14.12 -15.26
C ASP A 207 38.56 -13.44 -15.37
N VAL A 208 38.44 -12.22 -14.84
CA VAL A 208 37.20 -11.42 -14.90
C VAL A 208 36.82 -11.08 -16.33
N TRP A 209 37.78 -10.59 -17.13
CA TRP A 209 37.55 -10.31 -18.54
C TRP A 209 37.25 -11.56 -19.36
N SER A 210 37.81 -12.73 -19.00
CA SER A 210 37.46 -13.99 -19.65
C SER A 210 35.99 -14.34 -19.44
N ILE A 211 35.46 -14.15 -18.22
CA ILE A 211 34.05 -14.41 -17.89
C ILE A 211 33.13 -13.39 -18.58
N LEU A 212 33.50 -12.11 -18.58
CA LEU A 212 32.73 -11.05 -19.24
C LEU A 212 32.65 -11.23 -20.77
N ASN A 213 33.73 -11.70 -21.39
CA ASN A 213 33.83 -11.92 -22.84
C ASN A 213 33.22 -13.26 -23.29
N GLU A 214 32.81 -14.14 -22.37
CA GLU A 214 32.29 -15.45 -22.74
C GLU A 214 30.90 -15.31 -23.38
N ASN A 215 30.86 -15.37 -24.70
CA ASN A 215 29.62 -15.27 -25.47
C ASN A 215 28.93 -16.65 -25.52
N ARG A 216 28.27 -17.03 -24.41
CA ARG A 216 27.45 -18.24 -24.37
C ARG A 216 26.04 -17.91 -24.87
N GLU A 217 25.69 -18.42 -26.04
CA GLU A 217 24.31 -18.41 -26.53
C GLU A 217 23.39 -19.12 -25.52
N TYR A 218 22.36 -18.42 -25.04
CA TYR A 218 21.14 -18.93 -24.39
C TYR A 218 21.33 -19.84 -23.16
N VAL A 219 21.12 -19.30 -21.96
CA VAL A 219 20.73 -20.13 -20.82
C VAL A 219 19.23 -20.40 -20.93
N ARG A 220 18.83 -21.66 -21.04
CA ARG A 220 17.42 -22.07 -21.06
C ARG A 220 16.69 -21.44 -19.85
N THR A 221 15.85 -20.43 -20.09
CA THR A 221 14.80 -20.06 -19.14
C THR A 221 13.98 -21.32 -18.86
N ASN A 222 13.76 -21.65 -17.58
CA ASN A 222 12.82 -22.71 -17.23
C ASN A 222 11.47 -22.37 -17.86
N THR A 223 10.99 -23.20 -18.79
CA THR A 223 9.67 -23.03 -19.41
C THR A 223 8.57 -23.25 -18.37
N TRP A 224 7.51 -22.46 -18.41
CA TRP A 224 6.31 -22.70 -17.61
C TRP A 224 5.62 -23.99 -18.09
N ASN A 225 5.92 -25.08 -17.42
CA ASN A 225 5.38 -26.42 -17.70
C ASN A 225 4.80 -27.05 -16.43
N ILE A 226 4.23 -28.26 -16.56
CA ILE A 226 3.58 -28.98 -15.45
C ILE A 226 4.51 -29.15 -14.24
N LYS A 227 5.82 -29.33 -14.48
CA LYS A 227 6.82 -29.45 -13.41
C LYS A 227 7.02 -28.11 -12.71
N ALA A 228 7.27 -27.02 -13.46
CA ALA A 228 7.44 -25.68 -12.90
C ALA A 228 6.22 -25.24 -12.08
N ARG A 229 5.02 -25.53 -12.57
CA ARG A 229 3.76 -25.28 -11.83
C ARG A 229 3.66 -26.10 -10.55
N SER A 230 4.00 -27.39 -10.60
CA SER A 230 4.01 -28.25 -9.40
C SER A 230 5.04 -27.80 -8.35
N ASP A 231 6.21 -27.35 -8.80
CA ASP A 231 7.26 -26.84 -7.89
C ASP A 231 6.83 -25.50 -7.26
N TYR A 232 6.20 -24.61 -8.04
CA TYR A 232 5.57 -23.39 -7.52
C TYR A 232 4.50 -23.71 -6.45
N ILE A 233 3.56 -24.61 -6.76
CA ILE A 233 2.48 -25.02 -5.84
C ILE A 233 3.05 -25.61 -4.54
N ARG A 234 4.15 -26.39 -4.63
CA ARG A 234 4.83 -26.92 -3.45
C ARG A 234 5.42 -25.82 -2.58
N ALA A 235 6.10 -24.84 -3.18
CA ALA A 235 6.64 -23.69 -2.44
C ALA A 235 5.53 -22.86 -1.78
N VAL A 236 4.39 -22.68 -2.45
CA VAL A 236 3.21 -22.02 -1.89
C VAL A 236 2.65 -22.76 -0.66
N ALA A 237 2.66 -24.10 -0.67
CA ALA A 237 2.14 -24.89 0.44
C ALA A 237 2.90 -24.68 1.77
N GLU A 238 4.13 -24.17 1.71
CA GLU A 238 4.97 -23.88 2.88
C GLU A 238 4.71 -22.48 3.47
N ILE A 239 3.92 -21.63 2.80
CA ILE A 239 3.57 -20.29 3.28
C ILE A 239 2.69 -20.41 4.52
N LYS A 240 3.09 -19.72 5.60
CA LYS A 240 2.27 -19.58 6.81
C LYS A 240 1.19 -18.51 6.60
N VAL A 241 -0.06 -18.88 6.83
CA VAL A 241 -1.22 -17.97 6.79
C VAL A 241 -1.72 -17.75 8.23
N PRO A 242 -2.16 -16.54 8.60
CA PRO A 242 -2.85 -16.30 9.87
C PRO A 242 -4.04 -17.24 10.06
N SER A 243 -4.41 -17.60 11.30
CA SER A 243 -5.47 -18.61 11.53
C SER A 243 -6.88 -18.11 11.19
N ILE A 244 -7.02 -16.80 10.96
CA ILE A 244 -8.31 -16.16 10.68
C ILE A 244 -8.58 -16.15 9.19
N GLU A 245 -9.65 -16.82 8.81
CA GLU A 245 -10.16 -16.81 7.45
C GLU A 245 -10.93 -15.51 7.16
N LEU A 246 -10.34 -14.65 6.33
CA LEU A 246 -11.01 -13.44 5.84
C LEU A 246 -11.98 -13.80 4.72
N ARG A 247 -13.22 -13.33 4.83
CA ARG A 247 -14.29 -13.59 3.86
C ARG A 247 -14.50 -12.39 2.96
N CYS A 248 -14.73 -12.68 1.69
CA CYS A 248 -15.15 -11.71 0.70
C CYS A 248 -16.69 -11.70 0.62
N LYS A 249 -17.25 -10.49 0.59
CA LYS A 249 -18.62 -10.16 0.28
C LYS A 249 -18.71 -9.82 -1.21
N THR A 250 -19.63 -10.47 -1.91
CA THR A 250 -20.14 -9.95 -3.20
C THR A 250 -21.23 -8.92 -2.95
N ASP A 251 -21.60 -8.16 -3.98
CA ASP A 251 -22.78 -7.27 -3.97
C ASP A 251 -24.08 -8.03 -3.60
N HIS A 252 -24.06 -9.35 -3.76
CA HIS A 252 -25.18 -10.27 -3.56
C HIS A 252 -25.15 -10.96 -2.18
N HIS A 253 -24.38 -10.42 -1.24
CA HIS A 253 -24.27 -10.91 0.13
C HIS A 253 -23.75 -12.36 0.25
N THR A 254 -23.20 -12.94 -0.81
CA THR A 254 -22.44 -14.18 -0.72
C THR A 254 -21.17 -13.92 0.07
N ARG A 255 -20.95 -14.69 1.13
CA ARG A 255 -19.78 -14.56 2.02
C ARG A 255 -18.93 -15.80 1.89
N LEU A 256 -17.87 -15.75 1.10
CA LEU A 256 -16.97 -16.89 0.90
C LEU A 256 -15.51 -16.43 0.96
N PRO A 257 -14.56 -17.33 1.27
CA PRO A 257 -13.14 -17.05 1.11
C PRO A 257 -12.80 -16.66 -0.34
N LEU A 258 -11.76 -15.83 -0.52
CA LEU A 258 -11.38 -15.30 -1.84
C LEU A 258 -11.13 -16.42 -2.88
N ALA A 259 -10.56 -17.56 -2.47
CA ALA A 259 -10.28 -18.69 -3.36
C ALA A 259 -11.50 -19.17 -4.18
N HIS A 260 -12.70 -19.09 -3.61
CA HIS A 260 -13.93 -19.51 -4.28
C HIS A 260 -14.34 -18.62 -5.44
N PHE A 261 -13.86 -17.38 -5.48
CA PHE A 261 -14.17 -16.42 -6.53
C PHE A 261 -13.12 -16.41 -7.65
N LEU A 262 -11.99 -17.11 -7.46
CA LEU A 262 -10.87 -17.11 -8.40
C LEU A 262 -10.95 -18.28 -9.40
N GLY A 263 -10.36 -18.08 -10.58
CA GLY A 263 -10.28 -19.09 -11.65
C GLY A 263 -11.43 -19.08 -12.67
N GLY A 264 -12.32 -18.09 -12.61
CA GLY A 264 -13.36 -17.86 -13.62
C GLY A 264 -12.87 -17.03 -14.81
N LYS A 265 -13.69 -16.93 -15.86
CA LYS A 265 -13.40 -16.08 -17.03
C LYS A 265 -13.57 -14.58 -16.76
N SER A 266 -14.42 -14.23 -15.80
CA SER A 266 -14.62 -12.84 -15.38
C SER A 266 -13.42 -12.35 -14.58
N VAL A 267 -13.07 -11.06 -14.74
CA VAL A 267 -11.99 -10.44 -13.97
C VAL A 267 -12.50 -10.11 -12.57
N VAL A 268 -11.82 -10.59 -11.54
CA VAL A 268 -12.20 -10.31 -10.15
C VAL A 268 -11.66 -8.95 -9.72
N LEU A 269 -12.50 -8.09 -9.16
CA LEU A 269 -12.11 -6.79 -8.61
C LEU A 269 -12.29 -6.84 -7.09
N LEU A 270 -11.20 -6.94 -6.34
CA LEU A 270 -11.22 -6.89 -4.87
C LEU A 270 -10.83 -5.49 -4.41
N HIS A 271 -11.79 -4.73 -3.87
CA HIS A 271 -11.53 -3.40 -3.36
C HIS A 271 -11.81 -3.29 -1.85
N GLY A 272 -11.20 -2.28 -1.23
CA GLY A 272 -11.42 -1.93 0.17
C GLY A 272 -10.30 -1.06 0.73
N SER A 273 -10.58 -0.38 1.83
CA SER A 273 -9.65 0.56 2.48
C SER A 273 -8.29 -0.06 2.85
N SER A 274 -7.31 0.80 3.13
CA SER A 274 -6.02 0.42 3.70
C SER A 274 -6.22 -0.42 4.96
N GLY A 275 -5.50 -1.54 5.13
CA GLY A 275 -5.52 -2.34 6.36
C GLY A 275 -6.68 -3.33 6.51
N THR A 276 -7.62 -3.40 5.55
CA THR A 276 -8.76 -4.34 5.59
C THR A 276 -8.38 -5.82 5.46
N GLY A 277 -7.13 -6.13 5.12
CA GLY A 277 -6.63 -7.50 5.00
C GLY A 277 -6.65 -8.10 3.59
N LYS A 278 -6.73 -7.27 2.53
CA LYS A 278 -6.71 -7.72 1.13
C LYS A 278 -5.55 -8.65 0.82
N THR A 279 -4.32 -8.22 1.12
CA THR A 279 -3.11 -9.02 0.96
C THR A 279 -3.17 -10.34 1.74
N THR A 280 -3.70 -10.32 2.97
CA THR A 280 -3.88 -11.53 3.79
C THR A 280 -4.89 -12.50 3.16
N ALA A 281 -5.99 -11.99 2.60
CA ALA A 281 -6.97 -12.82 1.89
C ALA A 281 -6.37 -13.45 0.61
N ILE A 282 -5.51 -12.72 -0.11
CA ILE A 282 -4.77 -13.27 -1.26
C ILE A 282 -3.85 -14.41 -0.82
N LEU A 283 -3.07 -14.23 0.27
CA LEU A 283 -2.19 -15.28 0.79
C LEU A 283 -2.99 -16.53 1.21
N GLY A 284 -4.12 -16.33 1.90
CA GLY A 284 -5.03 -17.43 2.25
C GLY A 284 -5.57 -18.15 1.01
N ALA A 285 -5.97 -17.41 -0.03
CA ALA A 285 -6.43 -18.00 -1.29
C ALA A 285 -5.32 -18.77 -2.00
N GLN A 286 -4.10 -18.23 -2.01
CA GLN A 286 -2.92 -18.85 -2.61
C GLN A 286 -2.65 -20.22 -1.99
N VAL A 287 -2.64 -20.31 -0.66
CA VAL A 287 -2.44 -21.59 0.06
C VAL A 287 -3.62 -22.54 -0.14
N ALA A 288 -4.86 -22.05 -0.09
CA ALA A 288 -6.05 -22.89 -0.32
C ALA A 288 -6.06 -23.52 -1.73
N SER A 289 -5.55 -22.80 -2.75
CA SER A 289 -5.52 -23.27 -4.14
C SER A 289 -4.61 -24.47 -4.39
N VAL A 290 -3.67 -24.75 -3.46
CA VAL A 290 -2.77 -25.91 -3.51
C VAL A 290 -3.57 -27.23 -3.57
N ALA A 291 -4.63 -27.33 -2.77
CA ALA A 291 -5.47 -28.54 -2.69
C ALA A 291 -6.19 -28.86 -4.01
N GLU A 292 -6.37 -27.85 -4.86
CA GLU A 292 -7.07 -27.94 -6.14
C GLU A 292 -6.11 -27.98 -7.33
N ASN A 293 -4.79 -28.03 -7.07
CA ASN A 293 -3.74 -27.98 -8.09
C ASN A 293 -3.84 -26.75 -9.03
N ARG A 294 -4.33 -25.62 -8.49
CA ARG A 294 -4.39 -24.32 -9.18
C ARG A 294 -3.23 -23.45 -8.72
N ALA A 295 -2.68 -22.67 -9.63
CA ALA A 295 -1.58 -21.75 -9.31
C ALA A 295 -2.10 -20.31 -9.24
N ILE A 296 -2.11 -19.74 -8.04
CA ILE A 296 -2.43 -18.31 -7.85
C ILE A 296 -1.11 -17.54 -7.74
N ILE A 297 -0.75 -16.77 -8.78
CA ILE A 297 0.46 -15.97 -8.82
C ILE A 297 0.12 -14.55 -8.36
N ARG A 298 0.57 -14.18 -7.16
CA ARG A 298 0.48 -12.81 -6.67
C ARG A 298 1.63 -11.97 -7.19
N VAL A 299 1.33 -10.79 -7.70
CA VAL A 299 2.31 -9.77 -8.09
C VAL A 299 1.96 -8.42 -7.45
N ASP A 300 2.98 -7.62 -7.16
CA ASP A 300 2.79 -6.26 -6.64
C ASP A 300 2.86 -5.25 -7.80
N ALA A 301 1.79 -4.50 -8.04
CA ALA A 301 1.74 -3.50 -9.09
C ALA A 301 2.83 -2.43 -8.94
N LYS A 302 3.30 -2.14 -7.71
CA LYS A 302 4.37 -1.17 -7.47
C LYS A 302 5.68 -1.56 -8.17
N ALA A 303 5.90 -2.85 -8.40
CA ALA A 303 7.06 -3.38 -9.13
C ALA A 303 6.89 -3.39 -10.67
N TYR A 304 5.76 -2.88 -11.18
CA TYR A 304 5.50 -2.86 -12.62
C TYR A 304 6.37 -1.82 -13.34
N VAL A 305 7.09 -2.31 -14.35
CA VAL A 305 7.80 -1.48 -15.34
C VAL A 305 7.03 -1.55 -16.65
N ALA A 306 6.78 -0.40 -17.26
CA ALA A 306 5.99 -0.30 -18.49
C ALA A 306 6.50 -1.24 -19.59
N GLY A 307 5.61 -2.02 -20.19
CA GLY A 307 5.94 -3.00 -21.24
C GLY A 307 6.61 -4.29 -20.75
N ARG A 308 6.73 -4.50 -19.43
CA ARG A 308 7.43 -5.66 -18.83
C ARG A 308 6.52 -6.53 -17.97
N ILE A 309 5.29 -6.77 -18.41
CA ILE A 309 4.35 -7.64 -17.68
C ILE A 309 4.92 -9.05 -17.44
N GLY A 310 5.69 -9.61 -18.39
CA GLY A 310 6.37 -10.90 -18.21
C GLY A 310 7.30 -10.93 -17.00
N SER A 311 8.13 -9.90 -16.82
CA SER A 311 9.02 -9.78 -15.67
C SER A 311 8.27 -9.61 -14.36
N LEU A 312 7.14 -8.88 -14.37
CA LEU A 312 6.26 -8.75 -13.20
C LEU A 312 5.72 -10.12 -12.75
N ILE A 313 5.22 -10.94 -13.69
CA ILE A 313 4.72 -12.28 -13.39
C ILE A 313 5.84 -13.21 -12.92
N ALA A 314 7.02 -13.16 -13.58
CA ALA A 314 8.18 -13.94 -13.19
C ALA A 314 8.61 -13.67 -11.73
N LYS A 315 8.58 -12.40 -11.31
CA LYS A 315 8.82 -12.01 -9.91
C LYS A 315 7.79 -12.63 -8.96
N GLY A 316 6.52 -12.69 -9.35
CA GLY A 316 5.48 -13.38 -8.58
C GLY A 316 5.69 -14.89 -8.49
N ILE A 317 6.18 -15.52 -9.56
CA ILE A 317 6.54 -16.96 -9.56
C ILE A 317 7.68 -17.24 -8.60
N ASN A 318 8.69 -16.37 -8.56
CA ASN A 318 9.85 -16.50 -7.67
C ASN A 318 9.56 -16.07 -6.21
N SER A 319 8.39 -15.49 -5.92
CA SER A 319 8.11 -14.89 -4.61
C SER A 319 8.01 -15.89 -3.45
N PRO A 320 7.37 -17.08 -3.57
CA PRO A 320 7.37 -18.07 -2.49
C PRO A 320 8.75 -18.71 -2.30
N GLN A 321 9.45 -18.96 -3.41
CA GLN A 321 10.79 -19.50 -3.48
C GLN A 321 11.37 -19.16 -4.87
N PHE A 322 12.65 -18.82 -4.94
CA PHE A 322 13.30 -18.58 -6.23
C PHE A 322 13.41 -19.87 -7.03
N VAL A 323 12.74 -19.93 -8.20
CA VAL A 323 12.71 -21.10 -9.10
C VAL A 323 13.38 -20.81 -10.47
N GLY A 324 14.03 -19.65 -10.60
CA GLY A 324 14.67 -19.20 -11.83
C GLY A 324 13.68 -18.85 -12.93
N ALA A 325 12.50 -18.32 -12.58
CA ALA A 325 11.56 -17.78 -13.55
C ALA A 325 12.02 -16.41 -14.04
N TYR A 326 11.97 -16.18 -15.36
CA TYR A 326 12.27 -14.91 -16.01
C TYR A 326 11.11 -14.47 -16.90
N SER A 327 11.25 -13.33 -17.59
CA SER A 327 10.17 -12.72 -18.36
C SER A 327 9.45 -13.69 -19.31
N ALA A 328 10.19 -14.54 -20.01
CA ALA A 328 9.62 -15.57 -20.89
C ALA A 328 8.72 -16.57 -20.13
N THR A 329 9.18 -17.08 -18.98
CA THR A 329 8.39 -17.95 -18.09
C THR A 329 7.11 -17.25 -17.62
N GLY A 330 7.20 -15.96 -17.28
CA GLY A 330 6.04 -15.17 -16.88
C GLY A 330 5.01 -15.00 -18.00
N LEU A 331 5.46 -14.74 -19.23
CA LEU A 331 4.59 -14.65 -20.41
C LEU A 331 3.94 -16.01 -20.76
N GLU A 332 4.63 -17.12 -20.53
CA GLU A 332 4.04 -18.46 -20.69
C GLU A 332 3.00 -18.76 -19.61
N ALA A 333 3.25 -18.39 -18.36
CA ALA A 333 2.29 -18.54 -17.26
C ALA A 333 0.99 -17.78 -17.51
N LEU A 334 1.06 -16.60 -18.15
CA LEU A 334 -0.11 -15.82 -18.57
C LEU A 334 -1.02 -16.55 -19.58
N LYS A 335 -0.52 -17.57 -20.28
CA LYS A 335 -1.28 -18.35 -21.26
C LYS A 335 -1.88 -19.63 -20.66
N ASP A 336 -1.55 -19.96 -19.41
CA ASP A 336 -2.02 -21.19 -18.74
C ASP A 336 -3.39 -20.98 -18.07
N PRO A 337 -4.46 -21.68 -18.47
CA PRO A 337 -5.79 -21.53 -17.88
C PRO A 337 -5.89 -22.04 -16.43
N TYR A 338 -4.90 -22.78 -15.93
CA TYR A 338 -4.82 -23.20 -14.52
C TYR A 338 -4.13 -22.17 -13.63
N VAL A 339 -3.70 -21.05 -14.20
CA VAL A 339 -3.10 -19.93 -13.49
C VAL A 339 -4.15 -18.85 -13.24
N THR A 340 -4.14 -18.29 -12.04
CA THR A 340 -4.78 -17.00 -11.75
C THR A 340 -3.70 -16.00 -11.36
N VAL A 341 -3.61 -14.88 -12.08
CA VAL A 341 -2.73 -13.77 -11.70
C VAL A 341 -3.50 -12.79 -10.84
N VAL A 342 -2.96 -12.47 -9.67
CA VAL A 342 -3.51 -11.47 -8.76
C VAL A 342 -2.57 -10.27 -8.74
N VAL A 343 -3.02 -9.14 -9.31
CA VAL A 343 -2.29 -7.88 -9.29
C VAL A 343 -2.71 -7.09 -8.05
N ASP A 344 -1.85 -7.11 -7.04
CA ASP A 344 -2.04 -6.41 -5.76
C ASP A 344 -1.56 -4.96 -5.85
N ASN A 345 -2.07 -4.09 -4.97
CA ASN A 345 -1.74 -2.66 -4.89
C ASN A 345 -1.92 -1.86 -6.21
N LEU A 346 -2.92 -2.18 -7.02
CA LEU A 346 -3.11 -1.52 -8.32
C LEU A 346 -3.55 -0.05 -8.18
N SER A 347 -4.28 0.30 -7.12
CA SER A 347 -4.71 1.69 -6.90
C SER A 347 -3.54 2.61 -6.53
N GLU A 348 -2.46 2.02 -6.02
CA GLU A 348 -1.29 2.68 -5.45
C GLU A 348 -0.26 3.12 -6.50
N ILE A 349 -0.39 2.65 -7.75
CA ILE A 349 0.49 3.08 -8.86
C ILE A 349 -0.10 4.29 -9.61
N PRO A 350 0.73 5.23 -10.11
CA PRO A 350 0.26 6.42 -10.82
C PRO A 350 -0.60 6.12 -12.05
N VAL A 351 -1.54 7.04 -12.38
CA VAL A 351 -2.45 6.93 -13.55
C VAL A 351 -1.70 6.62 -14.85
N LYS A 352 -0.53 7.23 -15.07
CA LYS A 352 0.30 6.99 -16.26
C LYS A 352 0.76 5.53 -16.35
N LEU A 353 1.20 4.94 -15.23
CA LEU A 353 1.61 3.53 -15.19
C LEU A 353 0.41 2.59 -15.32
N ARG A 354 -0.73 2.92 -14.70
CA ARG A 354 -1.99 2.17 -14.90
C ARG A 354 -2.38 2.10 -16.37
N ARG A 355 -2.25 3.20 -17.12
CA ARG A 355 -2.54 3.21 -18.56
C ARG A 355 -1.62 2.27 -19.35
N ARG A 356 -0.34 2.20 -18.99
CA ARG A 356 0.61 1.26 -19.60
C ARG A 356 0.30 -0.19 -19.25
N LEU A 357 -0.05 -0.46 -17.99
CA LEU A 357 -0.48 -1.79 -17.58
C LEU A 357 -1.77 -2.21 -18.30
N ALA A 358 -2.69 -1.28 -18.55
CA ALA A 358 -3.89 -1.52 -19.35
C ALA A 358 -3.55 -1.90 -20.81
N GLU A 359 -2.51 -1.29 -21.38
CA GLU A 359 -2.00 -1.63 -22.71
C GLU A 359 -1.46 -3.07 -22.74
N ASP A 360 -0.66 -3.46 -21.75
CA ASP A 360 -0.09 -4.82 -21.64
C ASP A 360 -1.16 -5.90 -21.35
N LEU A 361 -2.13 -5.61 -20.49
CA LEU A 361 -3.21 -6.55 -20.14
C LEU A 361 -4.20 -6.77 -21.29
N ARG A 362 -4.26 -5.85 -22.26
CA ARG A 362 -5.22 -5.96 -23.38
C ARG A 362 -5.00 -7.24 -24.19
N GLU A 363 -3.75 -7.61 -24.47
CA GLU A 363 -3.43 -8.82 -25.23
C GLU A 363 -3.86 -10.10 -24.48
N LEU A 364 -3.66 -10.12 -23.16
CA LEU A 364 -4.13 -11.20 -22.29
C LEU A 364 -5.66 -11.32 -22.35
N LEU A 365 -6.36 -10.19 -22.21
CA LEU A 365 -7.83 -10.15 -22.15
C LEU A 365 -8.52 -10.42 -23.50
N MET A 366 -7.79 -10.40 -24.62
CA MET A 366 -8.33 -10.80 -25.93
C MET A 366 -8.13 -12.29 -26.24
N SER A 367 -7.29 -13.01 -25.48
CA SER A 367 -7.04 -14.43 -25.69
C SER A 367 -8.11 -15.32 -25.06
N ASP A 368 -8.54 -16.36 -25.79
CA ASP A 368 -9.47 -17.41 -25.30
C ASP A 368 -8.81 -18.39 -24.33
N LEU A 369 -7.50 -18.62 -24.50
CA LEU A 369 -6.66 -19.44 -23.61
C LEU A 369 -5.75 -18.49 -22.84
N ARG A 370 -6.08 -18.24 -21.58
CA ARG A 370 -5.39 -17.29 -20.72
C ARG A 370 -5.48 -17.67 -19.26
N ALA A 371 -4.54 -17.16 -18.47
CA ALA A 371 -4.68 -17.09 -17.03
C ALA A 371 -5.91 -16.25 -16.65
N SER A 372 -6.56 -16.63 -15.54
CA SER A 372 -7.58 -15.79 -14.90
C SER A 372 -6.92 -14.57 -14.26
N LEU A 373 -7.67 -13.47 -14.11
CA LEU A 373 -7.12 -12.21 -13.60
C LEU A 373 -7.95 -11.72 -12.40
N ALA A 374 -7.25 -11.31 -11.34
CA ALA A 374 -7.82 -10.56 -10.24
C ALA A 374 -7.03 -9.28 -10.00
N LEU A 375 -7.73 -8.16 -9.86
CA LEU A 375 -7.17 -6.84 -9.60
C LEU A 375 -7.55 -6.41 -8.19
N VAL A 376 -6.56 -5.99 -7.40
CA VAL A 376 -6.74 -5.68 -5.99
C VAL A 376 -6.22 -4.29 -5.67
N GLY A 377 -6.99 -3.50 -4.92
CA GLY A 377 -6.63 -2.13 -4.55
C GLY A 377 -7.65 -1.47 -3.64
N ARG A 378 -7.54 -0.16 -3.45
CA ARG A 378 -8.43 0.64 -2.59
C ARG A 378 -9.62 1.21 -3.34
N ASP A 379 -9.35 1.66 -4.57
CA ASP A 379 -10.26 2.45 -5.38
C ASP A 379 -10.72 1.63 -6.57
N LEU A 380 -12.03 1.38 -6.63
CA LEU A 380 -12.67 0.64 -7.71
C LEU A 380 -12.46 1.32 -9.07
N VAL A 381 -12.45 2.66 -9.12
CA VAL A 381 -12.24 3.40 -10.37
C VAL A 381 -10.84 3.14 -10.91
N ALA A 382 -9.83 3.14 -10.03
CA ALA A 382 -8.46 2.78 -10.42
C ALA A 382 -8.36 1.34 -10.93
N LEU A 383 -9.06 0.37 -10.30
CA LEU A 383 -9.08 -1.01 -10.76
C LEU A 383 -9.76 -1.16 -12.13
N ARG A 384 -10.88 -0.46 -12.36
CA ARG A 384 -11.58 -0.45 -13.65
C ARG A 384 -10.78 0.20 -14.75
N SER A 385 -9.94 1.19 -14.43
CA SER A 385 -9.18 1.96 -15.41
C SER A 385 -8.20 1.14 -16.26
N VAL A 386 -7.83 -0.07 -15.82
CA VAL A 386 -6.92 -0.96 -16.56
C VAL A 386 -7.65 -2.00 -17.43
N LEU A 387 -8.99 -1.99 -17.42
CA LEU A 387 -9.80 -2.95 -18.16
C LEU A 387 -10.51 -2.29 -19.35
N PRO A 388 -10.75 -3.04 -20.44
CA PRO A 388 -11.72 -2.68 -21.47
C PRO A 388 -13.12 -2.47 -20.86
N ARG A 389 -13.93 -1.59 -21.45
CA ARG A 389 -15.27 -1.25 -20.93
C ARG A 389 -16.24 -2.44 -20.94
N ASP A 390 -16.07 -3.34 -21.89
CA ASP A 390 -16.90 -4.53 -22.14
C ASP A 390 -16.41 -5.78 -21.39
N GLN A 391 -15.33 -5.67 -20.61
CA GLN A 391 -14.80 -6.80 -19.86
C GLN A 391 -15.74 -7.19 -18.70
N GLU A 392 -16.20 -8.44 -18.70
CA GLU A 392 -16.97 -9.01 -17.59
C GLU A 392 -16.13 -9.07 -16.32
N THR A 393 -16.75 -8.71 -15.19
CA THR A 393 -16.08 -8.58 -13.89
C THR A 393 -16.95 -9.03 -12.72
N SER A 394 -16.32 -9.57 -11.69
CA SER A 394 -16.95 -9.88 -10.41
C SER A 394 -16.40 -8.93 -9.34
N LEU A 395 -17.28 -8.15 -8.71
CA LEU A 395 -16.88 -7.21 -7.66
C LEU A 395 -16.91 -7.87 -6.28
N LEU A 396 -15.84 -7.66 -5.52
CA LEU A 396 -15.67 -8.17 -4.17
C LEU A 396 -15.20 -7.08 -3.21
N THR A 397 -15.71 -7.14 -1.99
CA THR A 397 -15.22 -6.40 -0.83
C THR A 397 -14.87 -7.36 0.28
N LEU A 398 -13.98 -6.99 1.20
CA LEU A 398 -13.79 -7.77 2.42
C LEU A 398 -14.89 -7.48 3.43
N GLU A 399 -15.35 -8.52 4.11
CA GLU A 399 -16.28 -8.39 5.22
C GLU A 399 -15.58 -7.70 6.41
N SER A 400 -16.25 -6.71 7.01
CA SER A 400 -15.81 -6.09 8.25
C SER A 400 -15.64 -7.11 9.36
N LEU A 401 -14.66 -6.91 10.24
CA LEU A 401 -14.45 -7.85 11.35
C LEU A 401 -15.64 -7.88 12.31
N THR A 402 -16.26 -9.05 12.40
CA THR A 402 -17.24 -9.32 13.45
C THR A 402 -16.57 -9.27 14.83
N ARG A 403 -17.37 -9.08 15.87
CA ARG A 403 -16.87 -9.13 17.25
C ARG A 403 -16.19 -10.46 17.60
N ASP A 404 -16.69 -11.56 17.04
CA ASP A 404 -16.10 -12.88 17.25
C ASP A 404 -14.78 -13.04 16.50
N SER A 405 -14.67 -12.50 15.28
CA SER A 405 -13.40 -12.45 14.53
C SER A 405 -12.35 -11.60 15.26
N ARG A 406 -12.75 -10.46 15.84
CA ARG A 406 -11.88 -9.63 16.69
C ARG A 406 -11.38 -10.39 17.91
N ARG A 407 -12.25 -11.12 18.62
CA ARG A 407 -11.83 -11.98 19.73
C ARG A 407 -10.86 -13.08 19.31
N ALA A 408 -11.09 -13.69 18.14
CA ALA A 408 -10.17 -14.69 17.60
C ALA A 408 -8.78 -14.10 17.33
N ILE A 409 -8.70 -12.86 16.82
CA ILE A 409 -7.43 -12.12 16.66
C ILE A 409 -6.71 -11.97 18.00
N VAL A 410 -7.41 -11.52 19.05
CA VAL A 410 -6.77 -11.26 20.35
C VAL A 410 -6.29 -12.55 21.01
N ARG A 411 -6.98 -13.68 20.80
CA ARG A 411 -6.55 -15.00 21.32
C ARG A 411 -5.22 -15.48 20.74
N GLU A 412 -4.81 -15.00 19.57
CA GLU A 412 -3.47 -15.29 19.04
C GLU A 412 -2.37 -14.50 19.79
N ILE A 413 -2.74 -13.48 20.56
CA ILE A 413 -1.83 -12.54 21.21
C ILE A 413 -1.75 -12.79 22.73
N ILE A 414 -2.87 -13.09 23.40
CA ILE A 414 -2.97 -13.22 24.87
C ILE A 414 -3.92 -14.37 25.28
N ASP A 415 -3.68 -14.99 26.44
CA ASP A 415 -4.51 -16.03 27.05
C ASP A 415 -5.96 -15.58 27.40
N GLU A 416 -6.89 -16.56 27.48
CA GLU A 416 -8.36 -16.34 27.45
C GLU A 416 -9.00 -15.41 28.51
N PRO A 417 -8.52 -15.27 29.77
CA PRO A 417 -9.25 -14.48 30.79
C PRO A 417 -9.29 -12.97 30.49
N GLU A 418 -8.25 -12.43 29.85
CA GLU A 418 -8.06 -10.98 29.63
C GLU A 418 -8.47 -10.53 28.22
N CYS A 419 -8.67 -11.49 27.32
CA CYS A 419 -8.96 -11.30 25.90
C CYS A 419 -10.18 -10.40 25.65
N ASN A 420 -11.27 -10.59 26.42
CA ASN A 420 -12.48 -9.80 26.30
C ASN A 420 -12.32 -8.35 26.77
N ILE A 421 -11.50 -8.13 27.80
CA ILE A 421 -11.26 -6.80 28.36
C ILE A 421 -10.41 -6.00 27.37
N LEU A 422 -9.34 -6.60 26.87
CA LEU A 422 -8.46 -5.96 25.89
C LEU A 422 -9.21 -5.59 24.61
N ALA A 423 -10.00 -6.53 24.07
CA ALA A 423 -10.80 -6.28 22.88
C ALA A 423 -11.78 -5.11 23.10
N ALA A 424 -12.48 -5.09 24.23
CA ALA A 424 -13.43 -4.01 24.54
C ALA A 424 -12.75 -2.65 24.74
N GLN A 425 -11.56 -2.61 25.35
CA GLN A 425 -10.78 -1.37 25.51
C GLN A 425 -10.29 -0.84 24.17
N ALA A 426 -9.78 -1.72 23.29
CA ALA A 426 -9.39 -1.34 21.93
C ALA A 426 -10.61 -0.84 21.12
N GLU A 427 -11.74 -1.55 21.17
CA GLU A 427 -13.00 -1.14 20.54
C GLU A 427 -13.46 0.24 21.00
N HIS A 428 -13.39 0.50 22.31
CA HIS A 428 -13.76 1.80 22.86
C HIS A 428 -12.83 2.93 22.39
N ALA A 429 -11.53 2.66 22.29
CA ALA A 429 -10.53 3.66 21.96
C ALA A 429 -10.52 4.09 20.48
N ILE A 430 -10.82 3.18 19.55
CA ILE A 430 -10.78 3.48 18.10
C ILE A 430 -12.16 3.41 17.41
N GLY A 431 -13.23 3.04 18.11
CA GLY A 431 -14.59 3.03 17.60
C GLY A 431 -14.76 2.12 16.37
N ASP A 432 -15.44 2.62 15.34
CA ASP A 432 -15.71 1.87 14.09
C ASP A 432 -14.42 1.47 13.35
N ALA A 433 -13.29 2.13 13.62
CA ALA A 433 -12.00 1.74 13.05
C ALA A 433 -11.53 0.36 13.56
N ALA A 434 -12.12 -0.18 14.64
CA ALA A 434 -11.87 -1.54 15.12
C ALA A 434 -12.32 -2.63 14.12
N ASP A 435 -13.18 -2.30 13.15
CA ASP A 435 -13.56 -3.23 12.08
C ASP A 435 -12.41 -3.48 11.09
N ASN A 436 -11.38 -2.62 11.11
CA ASN A 436 -10.15 -2.79 10.36
C ASN A 436 -9.15 -3.69 11.13
N PRO A 437 -8.78 -4.87 10.59
CA PRO A 437 -7.90 -5.81 11.28
C PRO A 437 -6.57 -5.21 11.74
N GLN A 438 -5.95 -4.37 10.90
CA GLN A 438 -4.67 -3.77 11.24
C GLN A 438 -4.81 -2.77 12.39
N LEU A 439 -5.78 -1.85 12.32
CA LEU A 439 -5.98 -0.84 13.37
C LEU A 439 -6.34 -1.50 14.69
N PHE A 440 -7.19 -2.53 14.65
CA PHE A 440 -7.55 -3.31 15.83
C PHE A 440 -6.34 -4.02 16.44
N LEU A 441 -5.49 -4.67 15.62
CA LEU A 441 -4.26 -5.32 16.07
C LEU A 441 -3.29 -4.34 16.76
N VAL A 442 -3.09 -3.16 16.16
CA VAL A 442 -2.21 -2.12 16.73
C VAL A 442 -2.81 -1.60 18.05
N ALA A 443 -4.11 -1.33 18.09
CA ALA A 443 -4.81 -0.88 19.29
C ALA A 443 -4.68 -1.91 20.42
N CYS A 444 -4.94 -3.19 20.16
CA CYS A 444 -4.78 -4.25 21.16
C CYS A 444 -3.35 -4.32 21.72
N ARG A 445 -2.32 -4.21 20.87
CA ARG A 445 -0.92 -4.21 21.34
C ARG A 445 -0.62 -3.02 22.24
N LEU A 446 -1.10 -1.83 21.90
CA LEU A 446 -0.86 -0.62 22.68
C LEU A 446 -1.61 -0.64 24.03
N VAL A 447 -2.88 -1.06 24.03
CA VAL A 447 -3.64 -1.22 25.29
C VAL A 447 -2.99 -2.26 26.19
N ALA A 448 -2.54 -3.39 25.63
CA ALA A 448 -1.85 -4.44 26.40
C ALA A 448 -0.54 -3.94 27.04
N GLN A 449 0.06 -2.90 26.48
CA GLN A 449 1.26 -2.25 26.98
C GLN A 449 0.96 -1.06 27.91
N GLY A 450 -0.32 -0.74 28.15
CA GLY A 450 -0.73 0.33 29.06
C GLY A 450 -0.73 1.73 28.44
N PHE A 451 -0.79 1.85 27.11
CA PHE A 451 -0.90 3.15 26.44
C PHE A 451 -2.35 3.62 26.33
N ASP A 452 -2.58 4.88 26.67
CA ASP A 452 -3.86 5.56 26.50
C ASP A 452 -3.91 6.27 25.13
N PHE A 453 -4.99 6.05 24.39
CA PHE A 453 -5.33 6.75 23.15
C PHE A 453 -6.85 6.81 22.98
N GLN A 454 -7.34 7.78 22.19
CA GLN A 454 -8.78 8.06 22.06
C GLN A 454 -9.27 8.06 20.60
N ASN A 455 -8.36 7.90 19.65
CA ASN A 455 -8.66 7.85 18.21
C ASN A 455 -7.49 7.21 17.44
N PRO A 456 -7.70 6.83 16.17
CA PRO A 456 -6.64 6.28 15.32
C PRO A 456 -5.38 7.16 15.24
N ALA A 457 -5.48 8.49 15.08
CA ALA A 457 -4.29 9.35 15.02
C ALA A 457 -3.42 9.29 16.29
N SER A 458 -4.04 9.39 17.47
CA SER A 458 -3.33 9.29 18.76
C SER A 458 -2.74 7.89 19.00
N MET A 459 -3.40 6.84 18.49
CA MET A 459 -2.86 5.47 18.47
C MET A 459 -1.56 5.39 17.66
N TYR A 460 -1.54 5.94 16.44
CA TYR A 460 -0.32 5.98 15.61
C TYR A 460 0.79 6.79 16.25
N SER A 461 0.47 7.94 16.86
CA SER A 461 1.45 8.76 17.59
C SER A 461 2.08 7.99 18.76
N ALA A 462 1.26 7.29 19.57
CA ALA A 462 1.74 6.49 20.68
C ALA A 462 2.66 5.35 20.20
N TYR A 463 2.28 4.68 19.11
CA TYR A 463 3.08 3.61 18.52
C TYR A 463 4.45 4.09 18.02
N ILE A 464 4.50 5.21 17.29
CA ILE A 464 5.76 5.73 16.73
C ILE A 464 6.68 6.23 17.84
N ARG A 465 6.15 6.98 18.81
CA ARG A 465 6.93 7.43 19.97
C ARG A 465 7.55 6.27 20.72
N ARG A 466 6.80 5.19 20.93
CA ARG A 466 7.31 4.00 21.60
C ARG A 466 8.49 3.37 20.86
N ILE A 467 8.36 3.18 19.54
CA ILE A 467 9.45 2.64 18.73
C ILE A 467 10.66 3.55 18.77
N ALA A 468 10.44 4.86 18.66
CA ALA A 468 11.51 5.84 18.67
C ALA A 468 12.28 5.85 20.00
N GLU A 469 11.57 5.76 21.13
CA GLU A 469 12.15 5.60 22.47
C GLU A 469 12.98 4.32 22.58
N ASP A 470 12.45 3.19 22.08
CA ASP A 470 13.17 1.91 22.07
C ASP A 470 14.45 1.95 21.22
N GLN A 471 14.48 2.82 20.20
CA GLN A 471 15.65 3.04 19.32
C GLN A 471 16.55 4.20 19.79
N GLY A 472 16.23 4.88 20.90
CA GLY A 472 17.04 5.96 21.47
C GLY A 472 16.95 7.30 20.74
N TYR A 473 15.86 7.56 20.00
CA TYR A 473 15.62 8.86 19.36
C TYR A 473 14.96 9.84 20.34
N GLU A 474 15.64 10.96 20.64
CA GLU A 474 15.14 11.97 21.60
C GLU A 474 14.14 12.96 20.99
N GLN A 475 14.26 13.28 19.69
CA GLN A 475 13.44 14.29 19.00
C GLN A 475 12.42 13.67 18.03
N VAL A 476 11.63 12.70 18.51
CA VAL A 476 10.70 11.92 17.68
C VAL A 476 9.81 12.78 16.78
N SER A 477 9.29 13.90 17.30
CA SER A 477 8.40 14.79 16.55
C SER A 477 9.06 15.39 15.31
N VAL A 478 10.38 15.67 15.34
CA VAL A 478 11.10 16.22 14.19
C VAL A 478 11.19 15.18 13.09
N TYR A 479 11.56 13.95 13.45
CA TYR A 479 11.65 12.84 12.50
C TYR A 479 10.29 12.40 11.94
N GLU A 480 9.24 12.39 12.78
CA GLU A 480 7.86 12.15 12.35
C GLU A 480 7.42 13.17 11.29
N ILE A 481 7.67 14.46 11.52
CA ILE A 481 7.35 15.51 10.54
C ILE A 481 8.21 15.35 9.30
N GLY A 482 9.49 15.01 9.44
CA GLY A 482 10.39 14.78 8.31
C GLY A 482 9.92 13.67 7.38
N LEU A 483 9.62 12.49 7.93
CA LEU A 483 8.98 11.43 7.15
C LEU A 483 7.63 11.88 6.58
N GLY A 484 6.86 12.67 7.33
CA GLY A 484 5.61 13.24 6.88
C GLY A 484 5.73 14.12 5.64
N VAL A 485 6.76 14.96 5.55
CA VAL A 485 7.01 15.81 4.38
C VAL A 485 7.34 14.96 3.15
N ILE A 486 8.13 13.90 3.32
CA ILE A 486 8.43 12.93 2.24
C ILE A 486 7.14 12.31 1.73
N PHE A 487 6.32 11.74 2.61
CA PHE A 487 5.07 11.08 2.22
C PHE A 487 4.01 12.06 1.69
N ALA A 488 3.99 13.31 2.17
CA ALA A 488 3.15 14.35 1.60
C ALA A 488 3.53 14.65 0.15
N CYS A 489 4.83 14.76 -0.17
CA CYS A 489 5.32 14.93 -1.54
C CYS A 489 4.94 13.75 -2.43
N LEU A 490 5.18 12.51 -1.98
CA LEU A 490 4.84 11.31 -2.74
C LEU A 490 3.33 11.21 -3.00
N ALA A 491 2.52 11.50 -1.99
CA ALA A 491 1.08 11.40 -2.13
C ALA A 491 0.48 12.55 -2.97
N ALA A 492 1.16 13.68 -3.12
CA ALA A 492 0.80 14.70 -4.12
C ALA A 492 0.97 14.18 -5.56
N GLU A 493 1.81 13.17 -5.77
CA GLU A 493 1.98 12.47 -7.05
C GLU A 493 1.10 11.22 -7.19
N GLY A 494 0.27 10.93 -6.18
CA GLY A 494 -0.63 9.78 -6.15
C GLY A 494 0.08 8.45 -5.86
N ARG A 495 1.20 8.47 -5.14
CA ARG A 495 1.95 7.27 -4.71
C ARG A 495 2.45 7.38 -3.27
N ARG A 496 2.94 6.28 -2.70
CA ARG A 496 3.43 6.20 -1.30
C ARG A 496 4.80 5.51 -1.19
N TYR A 497 5.50 5.45 -2.31
CA TYR A 497 6.78 4.77 -2.47
C TYR A 497 7.65 5.54 -3.45
N ALA A 498 8.96 5.36 -3.36
CA ALA A 498 9.98 5.93 -4.24
C ALA A 498 11.08 4.92 -4.50
N ASP A 499 11.95 5.18 -5.46
CA ASP A 499 13.23 4.49 -5.52
C ASP A 499 14.21 5.04 -4.47
N SER A 500 15.33 4.35 -4.22
CA SER A 500 16.29 4.78 -3.17
C SER A 500 16.93 6.14 -3.46
N PHE A 501 17.14 6.48 -4.73
CA PHE A 501 17.76 7.75 -5.12
C PHE A 501 16.81 8.92 -4.88
N GLU A 502 15.58 8.78 -5.34
CA GLU A 502 14.52 9.74 -5.08
C GLU A 502 14.20 9.86 -3.59
N TRP A 503 14.18 8.75 -2.85
CA TRP A 503 13.97 8.77 -1.41
C TRP A 503 15.02 9.63 -0.70
N ALA A 504 16.30 9.50 -1.09
CA ALA A 504 17.37 10.35 -0.56
C ALA A 504 17.20 11.83 -0.93
N GLN A 505 16.74 12.13 -2.15
CA GLN A 505 16.44 13.51 -2.55
C GLN A 505 15.28 14.11 -1.75
N LEU A 506 14.21 13.36 -1.54
CA LEU A 506 13.06 13.79 -0.75
C LEU A 506 13.43 13.98 0.72
N ALA A 507 14.28 13.11 1.28
CA ALA A 507 14.77 13.27 2.64
C ALA A 507 15.62 14.53 2.81
N LYS A 508 16.51 14.84 1.85
CA LYS A 508 17.25 16.09 1.84
C LYS A 508 16.32 17.31 1.77
N LYS A 509 15.35 17.30 0.84
CA LYS A 509 14.35 18.38 0.73
C LYS A 509 13.54 18.55 2.02
N SER A 510 13.20 17.44 2.68
CA SER A 510 12.50 17.47 3.96
C SER A 510 13.35 18.11 5.06
N ALA A 511 14.64 17.79 5.12
CA ALA A 511 15.57 18.40 6.06
C ALA A 511 15.70 19.92 5.81
N ASP A 512 15.80 20.34 4.55
CA ASP A 512 15.84 21.76 4.17
C ASP A 512 14.58 22.51 4.69
N ILE A 513 13.38 21.94 4.50
CA ILE A 513 12.11 22.50 5.00
C ILE A 513 12.09 22.60 6.53
N LEU A 514 12.58 21.57 7.22
CA LEU A 514 12.66 21.56 8.68
C LEU A 514 13.68 22.58 9.20
N SER A 515 14.80 22.74 8.50
CA SER A 515 15.81 23.76 8.80
C SER A 515 15.27 25.17 8.63
N GLU A 516 14.51 25.45 7.56
CA GLU A 516 13.80 26.72 7.38
C GLU A 516 12.77 26.99 8.50
N ALA A 517 12.18 25.93 9.07
CA ALA A 517 11.30 25.99 10.23
C ALA A 517 12.04 26.03 11.59
N GLY A 518 13.38 26.10 11.59
CA GLY A 518 14.21 26.23 12.78
C GLY A 518 14.55 24.91 13.49
N GLN A 519 14.42 23.76 12.83
CA GLN A 519 14.82 22.46 13.35
C GLN A 519 16.14 22.01 12.70
N ASP A 520 17.12 21.62 13.50
CA ASP A 520 18.42 21.14 13.02
C ASP A 520 18.37 19.61 12.84
N VAL A 521 18.23 19.14 11.60
CA VAL A 521 18.15 17.71 11.27
C VAL A 521 18.73 17.44 9.88
N ASP A 522 19.51 16.37 9.73
CA ASP A 522 20.00 15.93 8.42
C ASP A 522 18.96 15.02 7.74
N GLY A 523 18.89 15.08 6.41
CA GLY A 523 18.09 14.15 5.61
C GLY A 523 18.50 12.70 5.87
N ARG A 524 19.78 12.43 6.15
CA ARG A 524 20.26 11.09 6.52
C ARG A 524 19.63 10.60 7.83
N ASP A 525 19.49 11.46 8.84
CA ASP A 525 18.88 11.07 10.11
C ASP A 525 17.39 10.75 9.95
N ILE A 526 16.69 11.44 9.04
CA ILE A 526 15.29 11.13 8.70
C ILE A 526 15.18 9.75 8.02
N VAL A 527 16.09 9.44 7.10
CA VAL A 527 16.14 8.12 6.44
C VAL A 527 16.43 7.02 7.45
N ASP A 528 17.45 7.22 8.28
CA ASP A 528 17.87 6.27 9.32
C ASP A 528 16.73 6.05 10.31
N PHE A 529 16.05 7.12 10.77
CA PHE A 529 14.88 6.99 11.64
C PHE A 529 13.77 6.14 11.02
N GLY A 530 13.42 6.37 9.76
CA GLY A 530 12.37 5.61 9.07
C GLY A 530 12.70 4.12 8.96
N LEU A 531 13.94 3.78 8.62
CA LEU A 531 14.39 2.40 8.48
C LEU A 531 14.61 1.71 9.84
N ASP A 532 15.17 2.43 10.82
CA ASP A 532 15.46 1.91 12.16
C ASP A 532 14.19 1.62 12.96
N SER A 533 13.19 2.50 12.83
CA SER A 533 11.88 2.33 13.43
C SER A 533 11.01 1.28 12.71
N GLY A 534 11.43 0.81 11.52
CA GLY A 534 10.63 -0.07 10.68
C GLY A 534 9.34 0.58 10.16
N LEU A 535 9.21 1.92 10.22
CA LEU A 535 8.12 2.66 9.59
C LEU A 535 8.27 2.69 8.07
N VAL A 536 9.51 2.60 7.61
CA VAL A 536 9.91 2.53 6.21
C VAL A 536 10.66 1.23 5.99
N ARG A 537 10.47 0.62 4.82
CA ARG A 537 11.18 -0.58 4.39
C ARG A 537 11.66 -0.44 2.96
N ARG A 538 12.71 -1.18 2.62
CA ARG A 538 13.11 -1.43 1.23
C ARG A 538 12.49 -2.76 0.78
N SER A 539 11.67 -2.71 -0.26
CA SER A 539 11.12 -3.90 -0.93
C SER A 539 11.90 -4.19 -2.21
N GLY A 540 11.77 -5.41 -2.75
CA GLY A 540 12.59 -5.86 -3.88
C GLY A 540 12.40 -4.99 -5.13
N GLY A 541 13.48 -4.71 -5.86
CA GLY A 541 13.48 -3.84 -7.04
C GLY A 541 13.74 -2.36 -6.73
N ASP A 542 14.55 -2.07 -5.71
CA ASP A 542 14.98 -0.72 -5.30
C ASP A 542 13.82 0.21 -4.84
N ILE A 543 12.75 -0.35 -4.27
CA ILE A 543 11.60 0.44 -3.82
C ILE A 543 11.69 0.71 -2.32
N THR A 544 11.64 1.97 -1.92
CA THR A 544 11.49 2.42 -0.54
C THR A 544 10.05 2.85 -0.28
N GLU A 545 9.39 2.26 0.72
CA GLU A 545 7.97 2.49 1.01
C GLU A 545 7.68 2.42 2.52
N ALA A 546 6.52 2.93 2.94
CA ALA A 546 6.04 2.69 4.30
C ALA A 546 5.79 1.19 4.55
N ILE A 547 5.97 0.73 5.79
CA ILE A 547 5.59 -0.64 6.19
C ILE A 547 4.12 -0.94 5.88
N HIS A 548 3.29 0.09 5.96
CA HIS A 548 1.93 0.08 5.50
C HIS A 548 1.51 1.49 5.11
N ASP A 549 0.74 1.63 4.03
CA ASP A 549 0.31 2.92 3.50
C ASP A 549 -0.48 3.78 4.51
N SER A 550 -1.14 3.19 5.51
CA SER A 550 -1.80 3.98 6.57
C SER A 550 -0.81 4.77 7.43
N PHE A 551 0.44 4.29 7.59
CA PHE A 551 1.52 5.08 8.19
C PHE A 551 1.90 6.25 7.29
N ALA A 552 2.00 6.03 5.97
CA ALA A 552 2.25 7.11 5.02
C ALA A 552 1.15 8.18 5.08
N ASP A 553 -0.12 7.76 5.12
CA ASP A 553 -1.27 8.65 5.22
C ASP A 553 -1.27 9.45 6.54
N TYR A 554 -0.95 8.79 7.66
CA TYR A 554 -0.82 9.43 8.97
C TYR A 554 0.35 10.43 9.04
N LEU A 555 1.55 10.03 8.57
CA LEU A 555 2.74 10.88 8.57
C LEU A 555 2.53 12.10 7.67
N ALA A 556 1.95 11.92 6.47
CA ALA A 556 1.59 13.04 5.60
C ALA A 556 0.60 14.00 6.28
N ALA A 557 -0.40 13.46 6.99
CA ALA A 557 -1.34 14.27 7.76
C ALA A 557 -0.66 15.09 8.88
N ILE A 558 0.35 14.53 9.56
CA ILE A 558 1.17 15.29 10.52
C ILE A 558 1.87 16.47 9.84
N ALA A 559 2.49 16.26 8.67
CA ALA A 559 3.21 17.33 7.99
C ALA A 559 2.29 18.48 7.58
N TYR A 560 1.07 18.18 7.13
CA TYR A 560 0.04 19.21 6.88
C TYR A 560 -0.37 19.92 8.16
N ALA A 561 -0.65 19.16 9.24
CA ALA A 561 -1.07 19.68 10.53
C ALA A 561 -0.03 20.66 11.13
N ARG A 562 1.25 20.36 10.91
CA ARG A 562 2.38 21.18 11.36
C ARG A 562 2.78 22.27 10.37
N LYS A 563 2.09 22.38 9.23
CA LYS A 563 2.37 23.35 8.15
C LYS A 563 3.78 23.22 7.55
N CYS A 564 4.38 22.03 7.64
CA CYS A 564 5.65 21.71 6.99
C CYS A 564 5.44 21.17 5.56
N ALA A 565 4.19 20.85 5.20
CA ALA A 565 3.80 20.58 3.83
C ALA A 565 2.52 21.35 3.49
N GLU A 566 2.38 21.77 2.24
CA GLU A 566 1.15 22.40 1.76
C GLU A 566 0.01 21.39 1.69
N PHE A 567 -1.14 21.73 2.26
CA PHE A 567 -2.33 20.92 2.09
C PHE A 567 -2.74 20.88 0.60
N PRO A 568 -3.04 19.71 0.03
CA PRO A 568 -3.27 19.57 -1.40
C PRO A 568 -4.52 20.35 -1.83
N ARG A 569 -4.40 21.09 -2.94
CA ARG A 569 -5.52 21.85 -3.53
C ARG A 569 -6.61 20.96 -4.14
N VAL A 570 -6.23 19.77 -4.56
CA VAL A 570 -7.11 18.74 -5.12
C VAL A 570 -6.86 17.46 -4.33
N ILE A 571 -7.94 16.88 -3.80
CA ILE A 571 -7.90 15.65 -3.01
C ILE A 571 -8.16 14.48 -3.96
N ALA A 572 -7.26 13.49 -3.98
CA ALA A 572 -7.40 12.30 -4.81
C ALA A 572 -8.51 11.36 -4.29
N SER A 573 -8.99 10.42 -5.10
CA SER A 573 -10.06 9.46 -4.74
C SER A 573 -9.67 8.47 -3.63
N ASP A 574 -8.38 8.29 -3.34
CA ASP A 574 -7.85 7.38 -2.32
C ASP A 574 -7.43 8.08 -1.00
N ASP A 575 -7.58 9.40 -0.91
CA ASP A 575 -7.10 10.23 0.22
C ASP A 575 -7.93 10.18 1.51
N HIS A 576 -9.00 9.39 1.56
CA HIS A 576 -9.96 9.41 2.66
C HIS A 576 -9.31 9.28 4.05
N LEU A 577 -8.39 8.32 4.20
CA LEU A 577 -7.73 8.06 5.48
C LEU A 577 -6.82 9.21 5.92
N ARG A 578 -6.13 9.84 4.97
CA ARG A 578 -5.26 11.00 5.21
C ARG A 578 -6.06 12.23 5.68
N LEU A 579 -7.24 12.46 5.10
CA LEU A 579 -8.15 13.53 5.55
C LEU A 579 -8.68 13.28 6.96
N LEU A 580 -9.01 12.02 7.26
CA LEU A 580 -9.44 11.59 8.58
C LEU A 580 -8.34 11.87 9.62
N PHE A 581 -7.11 11.40 9.39
CA PHE A 581 -5.98 11.69 10.28
C PHE A 581 -5.73 13.20 10.42
N TYR A 582 -5.77 13.96 9.34
CA TYR A 582 -5.60 15.41 9.41
C TYR A 582 -6.67 16.07 10.30
N SER A 583 -7.94 15.66 10.15
CA SER A 583 -9.05 16.14 10.99
C SER A 583 -8.93 15.72 12.46
N GLU A 584 -8.36 14.54 12.74
CA GLU A 584 -8.14 14.05 14.11
C GLU A 584 -6.96 14.75 14.80
N ILE A 585 -5.94 15.15 14.03
CA ILE A 585 -4.74 15.82 14.55
C ILE A 585 -4.99 17.32 14.79
N SER A 586 -5.63 18.00 13.83
CA SER A 586 -5.76 19.47 13.82
C SER A 586 -7.18 19.99 13.99
N GLY A 587 -8.18 19.12 14.02
CA GLY A 587 -9.58 19.50 13.84
C GLY A 587 -9.90 19.87 12.39
N VAL A 588 -11.07 20.46 12.19
CA VAL A 588 -11.54 20.93 10.87
C VAL A 588 -11.39 22.44 10.78
N ASP A 589 -10.46 22.89 9.92
CA ASP A 589 -10.33 24.28 9.51
C ASP A 589 -11.11 24.56 8.21
N LEU A 590 -11.14 25.84 7.81
CA LEU A 590 -11.86 26.25 6.60
C LEU A 590 -11.28 25.62 5.33
N THR A 591 -9.95 25.46 5.27
CA THR A 591 -9.24 24.85 4.15
C THR A 591 -9.68 23.40 3.93
N LEU A 592 -9.71 22.61 5.01
CA LEU A 592 -10.18 21.23 4.97
C LEU A 592 -11.66 21.15 4.66
N ALA A 593 -12.49 21.98 5.30
CA ALA A 593 -13.92 21.99 5.07
C ALA A 593 -14.26 22.23 3.59
N HIS A 594 -13.61 23.21 2.96
CA HIS A 594 -13.80 23.54 1.55
C HIS A 594 -13.31 22.41 0.63
N ALA A 595 -12.13 21.86 0.92
CA ALA A 595 -11.56 20.81 0.09
C ALA A 595 -12.38 19.52 0.16
N VAL A 596 -12.82 19.10 1.35
CA VAL A 596 -13.66 17.91 1.52
C VAL A 596 -15.04 18.13 0.91
N ALA A 597 -15.68 19.30 1.10
CA ALA A 597 -16.98 19.57 0.49
C ALA A 597 -16.92 19.59 -1.05
N ALA A 598 -15.85 20.12 -1.64
CA ALA A 598 -15.70 20.21 -3.10
C ALA A 598 -15.31 18.87 -3.75
N TYR A 599 -14.32 18.18 -3.19
CA TYR A 599 -13.71 17.02 -3.86
C TYR A 599 -14.13 15.67 -3.26
N ARG A 600 -14.58 15.65 -2.00
CA ARG A 600 -14.93 14.42 -1.25
C ARG A 600 -16.21 14.59 -0.43
N PRO A 601 -17.34 14.96 -1.04
CA PRO A 601 -18.59 15.28 -0.33
C PRO A 601 -19.05 14.14 0.60
N PHE A 602 -18.92 12.88 0.20
CA PHE A 602 -19.30 11.74 1.04
C PHE A 602 -18.35 11.48 2.23
N SER A 603 -17.21 12.17 2.33
CA SER A 603 -16.38 12.17 3.55
C SER A 603 -16.79 13.28 4.54
N VAL A 604 -17.61 14.25 4.13
CA VAL A 604 -18.10 15.33 5.00
C VAL A 604 -18.77 14.82 6.27
N PRO A 605 -19.68 13.82 6.25
CA PRO A 605 -20.38 13.40 7.47
C PRO A 605 -19.45 12.87 8.57
N VAL A 606 -18.33 12.24 8.20
CA VAL A 606 -17.34 11.72 9.14
C VAL A 606 -16.39 12.82 9.59
N VAL A 607 -15.88 13.63 8.65
CA VAL A 607 -14.93 14.71 8.96
C VAL A 607 -15.58 15.80 9.82
N SER A 608 -16.85 16.15 9.57
CA SER A 608 -17.52 17.23 10.28
C SER A 608 -17.66 16.97 11.79
N LEU A 609 -17.73 15.70 12.21
CA LEU A 609 -17.77 15.31 13.63
C LEU A 609 -16.50 15.69 14.40
N ARG A 610 -15.40 15.97 13.71
CA ARG A 610 -14.12 16.42 14.29
C ARG A 610 -14.01 17.96 14.33
N GLU A 611 -15.05 18.67 13.91
CA GLU A 611 -15.09 20.12 14.03
C GLU A 611 -15.36 20.51 15.49
N GLY A 612 -14.55 21.42 16.02
CA GLY A 612 -14.63 21.89 17.40
C GLY A 612 -14.51 23.40 17.50
N ARG A 613 -14.96 24.12 16.46
CA ARG A 613 -14.83 25.57 16.37
C ARG A 613 -15.88 26.21 17.30
N LYS A 614 -15.59 27.40 17.83
CA LYS A 614 -16.57 28.17 18.60
C LYS A 614 -17.46 28.99 17.67
N PRO A 615 -18.76 29.17 18.01
CA PRO A 615 -19.68 30.03 17.25
C PRO A 615 -19.13 31.43 17.00
N THR A 616 -19.17 31.87 15.74
CA THR A 616 -18.84 33.22 15.30
C THR A 616 -19.78 33.64 14.17
N GLU A 617 -19.96 34.95 13.95
CA GLU A 617 -20.82 35.46 12.86
C GLU A 617 -20.41 34.94 11.47
N SER A 618 -19.12 34.63 11.27
CA SER A 618 -18.60 34.04 10.04
C SER A 618 -19.20 32.66 9.71
N TRP A 619 -19.72 31.93 10.71
CA TRP A 619 -20.33 30.62 10.52
C TRP A 619 -21.48 30.65 9.53
N TYR A 620 -22.23 31.75 9.49
CA TYR A 620 -23.32 31.93 8.54
C TYR A 620 -22.80 31.84 7.10
N THR A 621 -21.87 32.73 6.74
CA THR A 621 -21.30 32.80 5.39
C THR A 621 -20.56 31.52 5.02
N GLU A 622 -19.79 30.95 5.95
CA GLU A 622 -19.08 29.69 5.74
C GLU A 622 -20.04 28.51 5.51
N SER A 623 -21.13 28.42 6.27
CA SER A 623 -22.12 27.34 6.10
C SER A 623 -22.86 27.47 4.78
N VAL A 624 -23.24 28.69 4.39
CA VAL A 624 -23.86 28.95 3.08
C VAL A 624 -22.94 28.52 1.94
N GLU A 625 -21.65 28.87 2.00
CA GLU A 625 -20.68 28.46 0.99
C GLU A 625 -20.52 26.93 0.94
N LEU A 626 -20.37 26.28 2.09
CA LEU A 626 -20.23 24.82 2.16
C LEU A 626 -21.49 24.09 1.66
N VAL A 627 -22.68 24.58 1.99
CA VAL A 627 -23.95 24.05 1.45
C VAL A 627 -24.00 24.20 -0.06
N SER A 628 -23.57 25.34 -0.61
CA SER A 628 -23.56 25.56 -2.07
C SER A 628 -22.69 24.56 -2.82
N ARG A 629 -21.59 24.08 -2.20
CA ARG A 629 -20.70 23.08 -2.79
C ARG A 629 -21.25 21.65 -2.70
N LEU A 630 -22.05 21.36 -1.67
CA LEU A 630 -22.63 20.04 -1.44
C LEU A 630 -23.92 19.80 -2.23
N LEU A 631 -24.62 20.87 -2.62
CA LEU A 631 -25.83 20.77 -3.41
C LEU A 631 -25.51 20.55 -4.90
N PRO A 632 -26.35 19.79 -5.62
CA PRO A 632 -26.22 19.64 -7.07
C PRO A 632 -26.37 20.97 -7.80
N GLU A 633 -25.81 21.02 -9.01
CA GLU A 633 -25.92 22.15 -9.93
C GLU A 633 -27.40 22.52 -10.20
N GLY A 634 -27.74 23.79 -10.07
CA GLY A 634 -29.09 24.31 -10.32
C GLY A 634 -30.09 24.16 -9.16
N VAL A 635 -29.68 23.61 -8.02
CA VAL A 635 -30.49 23.60 -6.79
C VAL A 635 -30.30 24.92 -6.05
N ASN A 636 -31.41 25.59 -5.71
CA ASN A 636 -31.35 26.81 -4.90
C ASN A 636 -30.85 26.47 -3.49
N ILE A 637 -29.93 27.29 -2.99
CA ILE A 637 -29.44 27.19 -1.61
C ILE A 637 -30.65 27.47 -0.68
N PRO A 638 -30.93 26.60 0.30
CA PRO A 638 -32.03 26.83 1.23
C PRO A 638 -31.75 28.08 2.08
N ARG A 639 -32.81 28.74 2.54
CA ARG A 639 -32.68 29.92 3.39
C ARG A 639 -32.18 29.49 4.76
N LEU A 640 -31.04 30.03 5.19
CA LEU A 640 -30.41 29.68 6.46
C LEU A 640 -30.45 30.86 7.42
N ALA A 641 -30.83 30.61 8.66
CA ALA A 641 -30.68 31.56 9.75
C ALA A 641 -29.94 30.93 10.93
N MET A 642 -29.11 31.72 11.60
CA MET A 642 -28.40 31.33 12.82
C MET A 642 -28.75 32.31 13.92
N TRP A 643 -29.20 31.80 15.07
CA TRP A 643 -29.69 32.62 16.18
C TRP A 643 -29.44 31.93 17.51
N GLU A 644 -29.27 32.71 18.58
CA GLU A 644 -28.92 32.22 19.90
C GLU A 644 -30.18 32.06 20.76
N PHE A 645 -30.29 30.93 21.44
CA PHE A 645 -31.33 30.62 22.42
C PHE A 645 -30.68 30.12 23.71
N GLY A 646 -30.54 31.02 24.69
CA GLY A 646 -29.78 30.74 25.90
C GLY A 646 -28.28 30.59 25.58
N ASP A 647 -27.68 29.46 25.97
CA ASP A 647 -26.28 29.13 25.69
C ASP A 647 -26.06 28.37 24.38
N LYS A 648 -27.13 28.19 23.59
CA LYS A 648 -27.13 27.37 22.38
C LYS A 648 -27.27 28.22 21.12
N LEU A 649 -26.50 27.86 20.09
CA LEU A 649 -26.71 28.37 18.75
C LEU A 649 -27.71 27.45 18.03
N MET A 650 -28.77 28.05 17.50
CA MET A 650 -29.81 27.38 16.73
C MET A 650 -29.66 27.72 15.25
N VAL A 651 -29.97 26.76 14.38
CA VAL A 651 -30.02 26.93 12.93
C VAL A 651 -31.42 26.63 12.45
N THR A 652 -32.00 27.55 11.69
CA THR A 652 -33.29 27.38 11.01
C THR A 652 -33.08 27.32 9.50
N VAL A 653 -33.63 26.28 8.87
CA VAL A 653 -33.56 26.04 7.43
C VAL A 653 -34.94 26.21 6.82
N ASP A 654 -35.03 27.02 5.75
CA ASP A 654 -36.24 27.37 5.01
C ASP A 654 -37.34 28.05 5.84
N GLY A 655 -36.98 28.69 6.96
CA GLY A 655 -37.92 29.42 7.83
C GLY A 655 -38.09 30.89 7.48
N SER A 656 -38.85 31.63 8.30
CA SER A 656 -39.21 33.05 8.06
C SER A 656 -38.04 34.04 8.16
N ILE A 657 -36.94 33.63 8.78
CA ILE A 657 -35.74 34.44 9.03
C ILE A 657 -34.53 33.95 8.21
N GLU A 658 -33.52 34.82 8.04
CA GLU A 658 -32.28 34.52 7.28
C GLU A 658 -31.08 35.26 7.89
N GLY A 659 -29.86 34.73 7.79
CA GLY A 659 -28.64 35.39 8.26
C GLY A 659 -28.29 35.09 9.72
N TRP A 660 -27.19 35.68 10.19
CA TRP A 660 -26.83 35.70 11.61
C TRP A 660 -27.70 36.73 12.35
N ARG A 661 -28.44 36.29 13.37
CA ARG A 661 -29.39 37.14 14.11
C ARG A 661 -28.98 37.40 15.56
N GLY A 662 -27.98 36.71 16.09
CA GLY A 662 -27.62 36.80 17.50
C GLY A 662 -28.75 36.31 18.40
N GLU A 663 -28.92 36.91 19.58
CA GLU A 663 -29.99 36.56 20.53
C GLU A 663 -31.38 36.96 20.02
N VAL A 664 -32.28 35.98 19.92
CA VAL A 664 -33.63 36.14 19.35
C VAL A 664 -34.66 35.47 20.27
N SER A 665 -35.83 36.08 20.48
CA SER A 665 -36.91 35.44 21.25
C SER A 665 -37.63 34.37 20.43
N LEU A 666 -38.05 33.26 21.06
CA LEU A 666 -38.79 32.18 20.38
C LEU A 666 -40.02 32.71 19.62
N ASP A 667 -40.71 33.73 20.16
CA ASP A 667 -41.89 34.33 19.53
C ASP A 667 -41.59 35.04 18.20
N SER A 668 -40.33 35.36 17.94
CA SER A 668 -39.89 36.01 16.70
C SER A 668 -39.33 35.03 15.65
N VAL A 669 -39.26 33.74 15.99
CA VAL A 669 -38.94 32.65 15.07
C VAL A 669 -40.19 31.80 14.91
N ASP A 670 -40.82 31.87 13.75
CA ASP A 670 -41.93 30.97 13.44
C ASP A 670 -41.40 29.53 13.29
N LEU A 671 -41.52 28.71 14.34
CA LEU A 671 -41.04 27.34 14.36
C LEU A 671 -41.88 26.39 13.50
N ASP A 672 -43.09 26.80 13.10
CA ASP A 672 -43.93 26.05 12.18
C ASP A 672 -43.49 26.27 10.72
N GLU A 673 -42.74 27.35 10.44
CA GLU A 673 -42.09 27.60 9.16
C GLU A 673 -40.62 27.13 9.16
N GLY A 674 -40.34 26.01 8.47
CA GLY A 674 -38.99 25.48 8.28
C GLY A 674 -38.62 24.39 9.28
N VAL A 675 -37.32 24.13 9.46
CA VAL A 675 -36.83 23.21 10.50
C VAL A 675 -35.66 23.81 11.24
N THR A 676 -35.78 23.76 12.56
CA THR A 676 -34.81 24.28 13.51
C THR A 676 -34.06 23.14 14.21
N PHE A 677 -32.74 23.25 14.32
CA PHE A 677 -31.90 22.33 15.08
C PHE A 677 -30.73 23.05 15.76
N GLU A 678 -30.13 22.44 16.77
CA GLU A 678 -28.95 22.97 17.46
C GLU A 678 -27.69 22.85 16.59
N ALA A 679 -26.93 23.94 16.44
CA ALA A 679 -25.65 23.97 15.77
C ALA A 679 -24.57 23.34 16.65
N GLU A 680 -24.31 22.06 16.43
CA GLU A 680 -23.21 21.34 17.07
C GLU A 680 -21.95 21.40 16.19
N HIS A 681 -20.76 21.45 16.83
CA HIS A 681 -19.43 21.28 16.21
C HIS A 681 -18.92 22.40 15.28
N GLY A 682 -19.73 22.90 14.34
CA GLY A 682 -19.35 24.02 13.45
C GLY A 682 -20.03 24.05 12.07
N PRO A 683 -19.59 24.97 11.19
CA PRO A 683 -20.17 25.21 9.86
C PRO A 683 -20.23 23.99 8.93
N LEU A 684 -19.22 23.11 8.95
CA LEU A 684 -19.24 21.91 8.11
C LEU A 684 -20.30 20.92 8.61
N THR A 685 -20.50 20.83 9.94
CA THR A 685 -21.57 20.02 10.52
C THR A 685 -22.95 20.56 10.17
N ILE A 686 -23.13 21.88 10.19
CA ILE A 686 -24.37 22.53 9.75
C ILE A 686 -24.63 22.20 8.27
N ALA A 687 -23.63 22.37 7.40
CA ALA A 687 -23.74 22.06 5.98
C ALA A 687 -24.05 20.57 5.74
N SER A 688 -23.41 19.67 6.48
CA SER A 688 -23.68 18.22 6.47
C SER A 688 -25.14 17.91 6.83
N ARG A 689 -25.69 18.56 7.86
CA ARG A 689 -27.11 18.37 8.27
C ARG A 689 -28.09 18.90 7.22
N VAL A 690 -27.81 20.06 6.63
CA VAL A 690 -28.62 20.64 5.54
C VAL A 690 -28.59 19.71 4.31
N TRP A 691 -27.41 19.23 3.93
CA TRP A 691 -27.26 18.31 2.82
C TRP A 691 -27.94 16.96 3.08
N ARG A 692 -27.80 16.40 4.29
CA ARG A 692 -28.52 15.19 4.73
C ARG A 692 -30.03 15.34 4.54
N ARG A 693 -30.59 16.47 4.97
CA ARG A 693 -32.02 16.78 4.79
C ARG A 693 -32.40 16.80 3.31
N TYR A 694 -31.61 17.46 2.48
CA TYR A 694 -31.81 17.48 1.03
C TYR A 694 -31.82 16.07 0.45
N LEU A 695 -30.79 15.25 0.74
CA LEU A 695 -30.72 13.86 0.28
C LEU A 695 -31.91 13.03 0.74
N LEU A 696 -32.31 13.14 2.01
CA LEU A 696 -33.47 12.44 2.53
C LEU A 696 -34.78 12.90 1.88
N SER A 697 -34.90 14.18 1.48
CA SER A 697 -36.09 14.65 0.75
C SER A 697 -36.22 14.06 -0.65
N ILE A 698 -35.09 13.68 -1.27
CA ILE A 698 -35.03 13.04 -2.58
C ILE A 698 -35.16 11.51 -2.47
N LEU A 699 -34.53 10.91 -1.46
CA LEU A 699 -34.39 9.45 -1.32
C LEU A 699 -35.46 8.80 -0.42
N LYS A 700 -36.16 9.56 0.44
CA LYS A 700 -37.32 9.01 1.15
C LYS A 700 -38.48 8.86 0.18
N SER A 701 -38.62 7.65 -0.37
CA SER A 701 -39.71 7.32 -1.26
C SER A 701 -41.07 7.40 -0.53
N PRO A 702 -42.13 7.94 -1.17
CA PRO A 702 -43.48 7.84 -0.63
C PRO A 702 -43.88 6.36 -0.44
N VAL A 703 -44.80 6.13 0.49
CA VAL A 703 -45.34 4.81 0.90
C VAL A 703 -45.46 3.84 -0.29
N ARG A 704 -44.98 2.60 -0.11
CA ARG A 704 -45.07 1.49 -1.09
C ARG A 704 -46.53 1.26 -1.52
N ASN A 705 -46.98 2.01 -2.52
CA ASN A 705 -48.24 1.76 -3.19
C ASN A 705 -48.00 0.68 -4.25
N ARG A 706 -48.85 -0.34 -4.29
CA ARG A 706 -48.81 -1.35 -5.36
C ARG A 706 -48.86 -0.65 -6.71
N PHE A 707 -47.79 -0.81 -7.47
CA PHE A 707 -47.55 -0.03 -8.68
C PHE A 707 -48.49 -0.41 -9.84
N ALA A 708 -48.92 -1.67 -9.90
CA ALA A 708 -49.68 -2.18 -11.04
C ALA A 708 -50.83 -3.13 -10.63
N SER A 709 -51.83 -3.24 -11.51
CA SER A 709 -52.89 -4.25 -11.40
C SER A 709 -52.27 -5.64 -11.54
N LEU A 710 -52.38 -6.45 -10.48
CA LEU A 710 -51.90 -7.84 -10.45
C LEU A 710 -52.42 -8.67 -11.64
N GLY A 711 -53.60 -8.34 -12.17
CA GLY A 711 -54.16 -8.99 -13.36
C GLY A 711 -53.41 -8.68 -14.66
N ALA A 712 -52.85 -7.48 -14.81
CA ALA A 712 -52.07 -7.10 -15.99
C ALA A 712 -50.65 -7.70 -15.97
N ILE A 713 -50.04 -7.78 -14.77
CA ILE A 713 -48.76 -8.48 -14.59
C ILE A 713 -48.92 -9.97 -14.87
N ALA A 714 -50.02 -10.59 -14.43
CA ALA A 714 -50.28 -12.00 -14.67
C ALA A 714 -50.47 -12.34 -16.16
N SER A 715 -50.92 -11.38 -16.99
CA SER A 715 -51.09 -11.56 -18.44
C SER A 715 -49.81 -11.40 -19.26
N ASP A 716 -48.84 -10.61 -18.79
CA ASP A 716 -47.53 -10.44 -19.44
C ASP A 716 -46.41 -10.28 -18.40
N PRO A 717 -45.99 -11.38 -17.75
CA PRO A 717 -44.97 -11.31 -16.71
C PRO A 717 -43.57 -10.98 -17.24
N GLU A 718 -43.29 -11.33 -18.50
CA GLU A 718 -42.00 -11.11 -19.15
C GLU A 718 -41.83 -9.63 -19.51
N GLY A 719 -42.85 -9.02 -20.12
CA GLY A 719 -42.87 -7.58 -20.40
C GLY A 719 -42.84 -6.74 -19.14
N PHE A 720 -43.48 -7.18 -18.05
CA PHE A 720 -43.37 -6.51 -16.74
C PHE A 720 -41.93 -6.50 -16.21
N LEU A 721 -41.22 -7.63 -16.22
CA LEU A 721 -39.85 -7.73 -15.72
C LEU A 721 -38.85 -6.93 -16.59
N GLU A 722 -39.01 -6.95 -17.91
CA GLU A 722 -38.19 -6.12 -18.81
C GLU A 722 -38.41 -4.62 -18.53
N TRP A 723 -39.67 -4.20 -18.46
CA TRP A 723 -40.03 -2.83 -18.10
C TRP A 723 -39.45 -2.43 -16.73
N TYR A 724 -39.56 -3.30 -15.73
CA TYR A 724 -39.07 -3.05 -14.37
C TYR A 724 -37.57 -2.77 -14.36
N SER A 725 -36.79 -3.59 -15.07
CA SER A 725 -35.34 -3.43 -15.18
C SER A 725 -34.95 -2.08 -15.79
N ILE A 726 -35.61 -1.69 -16.87
CA ILE A 726 -35.35 -0.43 -17.59
C ILE A 726 -35.70 0.77 -16.70
N GLU A 727 -36.89 0.75 -16.08
CA GLU A 727 -37.33 1.86 -15.24
C GLU A 727 -36.51 1.97 -13.95
N LEU A 728 -35.97 0.87 -13.42
CA LEU A 728 -35.06 0.90 -12.28
C LEU A 728 -33.75 1.61 -12.63
N ASP A 729 -33.10 1.25 -13.74
CA ASP A 729 -31.86 1.92 -14.19
C ASP A 729 -32.11 3.41 -14.48
N ASN A 730 -33.20 3.72 -15.20
CA ASN A 730 -33.60 5.10 -15.46
C ASN A 730 -33.86 5.89 -14.16
N ALA A 731 -34.52 5.28 -13.17
CA ALA A 731 -34.77 5.90 -11.89
C ALA A 731 -33.47 6.16 -11.13
N LYS A 732 -32.54 5.20 -11.08
CA LYS A 732 -31.21 5.39 -10.47
C LYS A 732 -30.46 6.56 -11.12
N ARG A 733 -30.38 6.62 -12.44
CA ARG A 733 -29.72 7.73 -13.17
C ARG A 733 -30.36 9.09 -12.86
N ARG A 734 -31.70 9.18 -12.90
CA ARG A 734 -32.42 10.41 -12.57
C ARG A 734 -32.22 10.85 -11.13
N LEU A 735 -32.08 9.90 -10.19
CA LEU A 735 -31.80 10.20 -8.79
C LEU A 735 -30.35 10.65 -8.61
N LEU A 736 -29.37 9.97 -9.22
CA LEU A 736 -27.96 10.38 -9.21
C LEU A 736 -27.78 11.83 -9.68
N ASP A 737 -28.46 12.22 -10.77
CA ASP A 737 -28.45 13.59 -11.28
C ASP A 737 -28.97 14.63 -10.28
N LYS A 738 -29.81 14.21 -9.34
CA LYS A 738 -30.37 15.06 -8.28
C LYS A 738 -29.58 15.03 -6.98
N ILE A 739 -28.58 14.16 -6.81
CA ILE A 739 -27.85 14.03 -5.55
C ILE A 739 -26.35 14.34 -5.68
N LEU A 740 -25.76 14.16 -6.86
CA LEU A 740 -24.33 14.34 -7.05
C LEU A 740 -23.97 15.82 -7.23
N PRO A 741 -22.97 16.34 -6.48
CA PRO A 741 -22.43 17.67 -6.71
C PRO A 741 -21.81 17.82 -8.11
N ALA A 742 -21.79 19.05 -8.61
CA ALA A 742 -21.32 19.40 -9.95
C ALA A 742 -19.89 18.92 -10.25
N ASP A 743 -18.96 19.17 -9.32
CA ASP A 743 -17.52 18.99 -9.53
C ASP A 743 -17.03 17.52 -9.38
N GLY A 744 -17.92 16.59 -8.99
CA GLY A 744 -17.56 15.19 -8.70
C GLY A 744 -18.33 14.13 -9.49
N ARG A 745 -19.28 14.55 -10.35
CA ARG A 745 -20.28 13.65 -10.96
C ARG A 745 -19.65 12.45 -11.71
N ILE A 746 -18.59 12.66 -12.48
CA ILE A 746 -17.96 11.59 -13.27
C ILE A 746 -17.28 10.55 -12.36
N SER A 747 -16.59 10.98 -11.30
CA SER A 747 -15.85 10.06 -10.42
C SER A 747 -16.76 9.19 -9.56
N TYR A 748 -17.95 9.69 -9.21
CA TYR A 748 -18.88 8.98 -8.36
C TYR A 748 -19.85 8.09 -9.12
N VAL A 749 -20.25 8.45 -10.35
CA VAL A 749 -21.13 7.62 -11.17
C VAL A 749 -20.55 6.21 -11.39
N ASP A 750 -19.24 6.06 -11.52
CA ASP A 750 -18.58 4.74 -11.62
C ASP A 750 -18.52 3.99 -10.28
N SER A 751 -18.68 4.70 -9.16
CA SER A 751 -18.73 4.12 -7.80
C SER A 751 -20.13 3.64 -7.42
N PHE A 752 -21.17 4.29 -7.96
CA PHE A 752 -22.56 3.84 -7.85
C PHE A 752 -22.78 2.75 -8.91
N GLN A 753 -23.23 1.57 -8.50
CA GLN A 753 -23.35 0.41 -9.40
C GLN A 753 -24.56 0.57 -10.33
N LEU A 754 -24.43 1.45 -11.32
CA LEU A 754 -25.41 1.58 -12.39
C LEU A 754 -25.41 0.30 -13.22
N GLY A 755 -26.47 -0.48 -13.10
CA GLY A 755 -26.63 -1.75 -13.77
C GLY A 755 -28.08 -2.11 -13.98
N SER A 756 -28.35 -2.84 -15.06
CA SER A 756 -29.67 -3.39 -15.34
C SER A 756 -29.86 -4.72 -14.60
N ILE A 757 -31.10 -5.06 -14.27
CA ILE A 757 -31.43 -6.39 -13.75
C ILE A 757 -31.75 -7.30 -14.93
N GLN A 758 -31.07 -8.43 -15.02
CA GLN A 758 -31.46 -9.53 -15.90
C GLN A 758 -32.30 -10.53 -15.11
N PHE A 759 -33.36 -11.03 -15.75
CA PHE A 759 -34.30 -11.97 -15.16
C PHE A 759 -34.32 -13.28 -15.94
N ASN A 760 -34.44 -14.40 -15.23
CA ASN A 760 -34.72 -15.72 -15.76
C ASN A 760 -35.95 -16.26 -15.06
N LEU A 761 -37.02 -16.39 -15.83
CA LEU A 761 -38.33 -16.81 -15.36
C LEU A 761 -38.44 -18.33 -15.45
N GLU A 762 -38.73 -19.00 -14.33
CA GLU A 762 -38.89 -20.46 -14.30
C GLU A 762 -40.05 -20.90 -15.20
N LYS A 763 -39.92 -22.05 -15.86
CA LYS A 763 -40.96 -22.58 -16.77
C LYS A 763 -42.32 -22.66 -16.06
N SER A 764 -43.38 -22.27 -16.77
CA SER A 764 -44.74 -22.37 -16.26
C SER A 764 -45.06 -23.82 -15.92
N VAL A 765 -45.43 -24.07 -14.67
CA VAL A 765 -46.08 -25.31 -14.23
C VAL A 765 -47.56 -24.97 -14.08
N GLU A 766 -48.45 -25.78 -14.66
CA GLU A 766 -49.91 -25.53 -14.69
C GLU A 766 -50.54 -25.33 -13.29
N SER A 767 -49.83 -25.67 -12.21
CA SER A 767 -50.28 -25.57 -10.82
C SER A 767 -49.87 -24.30 -10.07
N ILE A 768 -49.02 -23.42 -10.65
CA ILE A 768 -48.49 -22.24 -9.94
C ILE A 768 -49.09 -20.95 -10.56
N PRO A 769 -49.72 -20.06 -9.75
CA PRO A 769 -50.19 -18.77 -10.22
C PRO A 769 -49.07 -17.95 -10.90
N PRO A 770 -49.34 -17.23 -12.00
CA PRO A 770 -48.31 -16.49 -12.74
C PRO A 770 -47.45 -15.56 -11.87
N LEU A 771 -48.03 -14.94 -10.84
CA LEU A 771 -47.36 -14.03 -9.92
C LEU A 771 -46.44 -14.72 -8.89
N GLU A 772 -46.71 -16.00 -8.61
CA GLU A 772 -45.93 -16.83 -7.67
C GLU A 772 -44.80 -17.59 -8.36
N ARG A 773 -44.70 -17.50 -9.69
CA ARG A 773 -43.61 -18.12 -10.46
C ARG A 773 -42.26 -17.61 -9.96
N GLY A 774 -41.33 -18.54 -9.79
CA GLY A 774 -39.95 -18.25 -9.43
C GLY A 774 -39.24 -17.48 -10.53
N VAL A 775 -38.52 -16.45 -10.12
CA VAL A 775 -37.67 -15.62 -10.97
C VAL A 775 -36.28 -15.63 -10.35
N ARG A 776 -35.29 -16.05 -11.14
CA ARG A 776 -33.89 -15.83 -10.82
C ARG A 776 -33.47 -14.51 -11.43
N TYR A 777 -32.66 -13.72 -10.72
CA TYR A 777 -32.21 -12.43 -11.22
C TYR A 777 -30.73 -12.20 -10.98
N ARG A 778 -30.13 -11.31 -11.77
CA ARG A 778 -28.75 -10.82 -11.62
C ARG A 778 -28.61 -9.36 -12.01
N PHE A 779 -27.75 -8.63 -11.32
CA PHE A 779 -27.38 -7.27 -11.71
C PHE A 779 -26.23 -7.32 -12.71
N VAL A 780 -26.31 -6.51 -13.76
CA VAL A 780 -25.29 -6.43 -14.81
C VAL A 780 -24.87 -4.98 -14.97
N ALA A 781 -23.58 -4.73 -14.78
CA ALA A 781 -22.98 -3.38 -14.78
C ALA A 781 -23.00 -2.67 -16.16
N ASP A 782 -23.42 -3.35 -17.23
CA ASP A 782 -23.48 -2.77 -18.57
C ASP A 782 -24.93 -2.57 -19.04
N SER A 783 -25.24 -1.33 -19.43
CA SER A 783 -26.52 -0.95 -20.05
C SER A 783 -26.73 -1.48 -21.47
N MET A 784 -25.69 -2.11 -22.07
CA MET A 784 -25.69 -2.59 -23.45
C MET A 784 -25.79 -4.12 -23.62
N ALA A 785 -25.77 -4.92 -22.54
CA ALA A 785 -25.93 -6.37 -22.65
C ALA A 785 -27.34 -6.71 -23.19
N PRO A 786 -27.48 -7.71 -24.10
CA PRO A 786 -28.79 -8.06 -24.66
C PRO A 786 -29.76 -8.40 -23.52
N ARG A 787 -30.95 -7.79 -23.62
CA ARG A 787 -32.05 -7.77 -22.64
C ARG A 787 -32.75 -9.11 -22.49
N VAL A 788 -32.00 -10.18 -22.22
CA VAL A 788 -32.58 -11.52 -22.32
C VAL A 788 -33.33 -11.87 -21.04
N VAL A 789 -34.66 -11.69 -21.08
CA VAL A 789 -35.58 -12.58 -20.36
C VAL A 789 -35.39 -13.96 -20.99
N CYS A 790 -34.47 -14.78 -20.45
CA CYS A 790 -34.22 -16.11 -20.97
C CYS A 790 -35.39 -17.02 -20.61
N CYS A 791 -36.38 -17.12 -21.49
CA CYS A 791 -37.36 -18.18 -21.44
C CYS A 791 -36.75 -19.42 -22.10
N ASN A 792 -36.53 -20.46 -21.28
CA ASN A 792 -36.13 -21.82 -21.62
C ASN A 792 -34.65 -22.17 -21.43
N GLY A 793 -34.41 -23.12 -20.52
CA GLY A 793 -33.24 -23.98 -20.58
C GLY A 793 -32.86 -24.54 -19.21
N GLU A 794 -33.09 -25.83 -19.01
CA GLU A 794 -32.26 -26.61 -18.09
C GLU A 794 -30.83 -26.52 -18.61
N GLY A 795 -29.98 -25.73 -17.95
CA GLY A 795 -28.65 -25.43 -18.46
C GLY A 795 -27.82 -24.63 -17.47
N LEU A 796 -27.16 -25.38 -16.58
CA LEU A 796 -25.99 -25.07 -15.77
C LEU A 796 -26.06 -23.88 -14.79
N ALA A 797 -25.98 -24.26 -13.51
CA ALA A 797 -25.67 -23.40 -12.38
C ALA A 797 -24.28 -22.79 -12.56
N ASP A 798 -24.22 -21.46 -12.69
CA ASP A 798 -23.22 -20.56 -12.10
C ASP A 798 -23.47 -19.14 -12.66
N GLY A 799 -23.86 -18.19 -11.81
CA GLY A 799 -23.95 -16.76 -12.17
C GLY A 799 -25.30 -16.03 -11.98
N TRP A 800 -26.33 -16.66 -11.40
CA TRP A 800 -27.56 -15.97 -10.96
C TRP A 800 -27.41 -15.53 -9.50
N THR A 801 -27.82 -14.30 -9.17
CA THR A 801 -27.45 -13.64 -7.92
C THR A 801 -28.55 -13.61 -6.88
N GLY A 802 -29.79 -13.95 -7.26
CA GLY A 802 -30.93 -14.01 -6.36
C GLY A 802 -32.09 -14.79 -6.96
N GLN A 803 -33.02 -15.17 -6.08
CA GLN A 803 -34.29 -15.81 -6.43
C GLN A 803 -35.43 -15.08 -5.71
N ALA A 804 -36.50 -14.78 -6.42
CA ALA A 804 -37.70 -14.12 -5.91
C ALA A 804 -38.93 -14.62 -6.67
N SER A 805 -40.13 -14.17 -6.30
CA SER A 805 -41.33 -14.32 -7.14
C SER A 805 -41.55 -13.04 -7.96
N ILE A 806 -42.34 -13.13 -9.03
CA ILE A 806 -42.77 -11.94 -9.79
C ILE A 806 -43.52 -10.96 -8.86
N GLU A 807 -44.32 -11.48 -7.92
CA GLU A 807 -45.03 -10.66 -6.94
C GLU A 807 -44.07 -9.75 -6.14
N SER A 808 -42.88 -10.23 -5.77
CA SER A 808 -41.91 -9.44 -5.00
C SER A 808 -41.54 -8.12 -5.69
N PHE A 809 -41.38 -8.13 -7.01
CA PHE A 809 -41.08 -6.92 -7.81
C PHE A 809 -42.30 -6.02 -8.02
N SER A 810 -43.51 -6.51 -7.75
CA SER A 810 -44.75 -5.71 -7.80
C SER A 810 -45.10 -5.01 -6.49
N ARG A 811 -44.41 -5.35 -5.39
CA ARG A 811 -44.63 -4.77 -4.04
C ARG A 811 -44.05 -3.37 -3.89
N GLY A 812 -43.06 -3.02 -4.71
CA GLY A 812 -42.40 -1.72 -4.78
C GLY A 812 -42.60 -1.05 -6.13
N THR A 813 -42.05 0.16 -6.26
CA THR A 813 -41.90 0.86 -7.54
C THR A 813 -40.42 0.87 -7.91
N PRO A 814 -40.04 0.86 -9.20
CA PRO A 814 -38.64 1.01 -9.57
C PRO A 814 -37.98 2.25 -8.96
N GLN A 815 -38.74 3.33 -8.75
CA GLN A 815 -38.25 4.55 -8.11
C GLN A 815 -37.96 4.37 -6.61
N SER A 816 -38.81 3.63 -5.88
CA SER A 816 -38.60 3.35 -4.46
C SER A 816 -37.40 2.46 -4.23
N ASP A 817 -37.24 1.45 -5.08
CA ASP A 817 -36.17 0.48 -4.97
C ASP A 817 -34.84 1.12 -5.38
N ALA A 818 -34.82 1.96 -6.43
CA ALA A 818 -33.67 2.78 -6.77
C ALA A 818 -33.23 3.69 -5.62
N ALA A 819 -34.17 4.30 -4.90
CA ALA A 819 -33.86 5.18 -3.77
C ALA A 819 -33.32 4.40 -2.55
N GLU A 820 -33.87 3.22 -2.26
CA GLU A 820 -33.40 2.32 -1.19
C GLU A 820 -31.98 1.81 -1.48
N ASP A 821 -31.72 1.40 -2.73
CA ASP A 821 -30.39 1.01 -3.21
C ASP A 821 -29.37 2.15 -3.08
N LEU A 822 -29.69 3.34 -3.59
CA LEU A 822 -28.80 4.50 -3.51
C LEU A 822 -28.55 4.94 -2.07
N LEU A 823 -29.55 4.85 -1.18
CA LEU A 823 -29.36 5.14 0.25
C LEU A 823 -28.34 4.20 0.88
N LYS A 824 -28.40 2.91 0.55
CA LYS A 824 -27.42 1.91 0.99
C LYS A 824 -26.03 2.21 0.44
N GLU A 825 -25.92 2.47 -0.86
CA GLU A 825 -24.64 2.79 -1.52
C GLU A 825 -24.01 4.07 -0.94
N ILE A 826 -24.79 5.11 -0.67
CA ILE A 826 -24.29 6.34 -0.02
C ILE A 826 -23.78 6.04 1.39
N ASN A 827 -24.53 5.28 2.20
CA ASN A 827 -24.08 4.91 3.55
C ASN A 827 -22.79 4.06 3.50
N GLU A 828 -22.64 3.19 2.50
CA GLU A 828 -21.39 2.45 2.27
C GLU A 828 -20.23 3.38 1.88
N LEU A 829 -20.45 4.40 1.04
CA LEU A 829 -19.44 5.41 0.68
C LEU A 829 -19.04 6.32 1.85
N VAL A 830 -19.99 6.65 2.72
CA VAL A 830 -19.76 7.46 3.93
C VAL A 830 -19.05 6.63 5.02
N GLY A 831 -19.24 5.31 5.03
CA GLY A 831 -18.63 4.39 6.00
C GLY A 831 -19.37 4.32 7.34
N ILE A 832 -20.45 5.08 7.53
CA ILE A 832 -21.34 5.05 8.70
C ILE A 832 -22.80 5.08 8.25
N LYS A 833 -23.72 4.61 9.10
CA LYS A 833 -25.16 4.74 8.87
C LYS A 833 -25.61 6.18 9.09
N TRP A 834 -25.51 7.00 8.05
CA TRP A 834 -25.77 8.43 8.08
C TRP A 834 -27.18 8.80 7.61
N LEU A 835 -27.65 8.24 6.48
CA LEU A 835 -28.99 8.47 5.93
C LEU A 835 -30.04 7.54 6.56
#